data_AF-A0ABC9CXE9-F1
#
_entry.id   AF-A0ABC9CXE9-F1
#
_cell.length_a   1.000
_cell.length_b   1.000
_cell.length_c   1.000
_cell.angle_alpha   90.00
_cell.angle_beta   90.00
_cell.angle_gamma   90.00
#
_symmetry.space_group_name_H-M   'P 1'
#
loop_
_entity.id
_entity.type
_entity.pdbx_description
1 polymer ?
#
loop_
_entity_poly.entity_id
_entity_poly.type
_entity_poly.pdbx_seq_one_letter_code
_entity_poly.pdbx_strand_id
1 'polypeptide(L)'
;MAMSAAQQGATAAAAKPLRDFRGGESTTLALARAYDSLGINRDSVKDMPFESLVTSMQSPALLQAAKALLYRLETRLVASASSPVDDIEHLLKHLVASPPRRKAPPRSSSCQGTAKRSSSATSPGTATAGGSARYSPRVVLSAYMIVAHPSAVLSGQGEGEKELKELAVIFVKELELLIKAILEGPAPAGGQSATFSARLAGFDKAWCAYLYGFVAWKVKDARVLEGDLVRAACKLEVSMMQACKVDGELTHDMMAIREQVAGDQALLRGKVRQLSGAAGVERMEAALSDARSEFLEARKTGGPAAAPVVVANVSTPLNVDSPPSAAAAAGSASSPAKQVTKENEKLVNDMLHHGIGDDLFGAMTTDTTAEKDLEKRVREQMVNAFWDIVTESITGDNPDYSLLVRLVGEVRDFLQELSPKQLKLKEEIADKIDIEILSQVLGSGSQEQNAQYLGQILQYSLDTVRKLSAAAKEDEMKRSHEKLLTELADASSDVASGGSGVRSFAIAVSKGLRFVVEEIRELRAEVNKVRIEMAAQPILRGSAGVEYLQKAFADRYGPPANASASSLPLTLQFVSASKSVVEQQWREHSEALSSLPSSGRAPGIVPVVLRAGHGAPVGQSSSSPEAASGDSGQPECNGDRLDKIVRIGLLQLISSMEELQTQSTPETFHLNLQRLKAVQCQFKRVIGIATSMLILRQVLMAESPKPTPAQLENAITELFDALVKTLGSAPDAGAQQVVEAMIRASAAVGSPSEEKVQARRQVMGRVFVKSVQPGDTVFKMVYRAVHCAFRGVVLGGGGANGRKLADAALRRVGAARLADTVVKAAEVVIRVATVSEKVHGPWYNALI
;
A
#
# COMPACT_ATOMS: atom_id res chain seq x y z
N MET A 1 -5.11 56.45 72.12
CA MET A 1 -6.34 55.73 71.70
C MET A 1 -6.66 56.01 70.24
N ALA A 2 -5.79 55.55 69.34
CA ALA A 2 -5.99 55.56 67.89
C ALA A 2 -5.79 54.14 67.33
N MET A 3 -6.25 53.14 68.10
CA MET A 3 -6.32 51.73 67.74
C MET A 3 -7.72 51.25 68.13
N SER A 4 -8.72 51.52 67.29
CA SER A 4 -10.02 50.80 67.33
C SER A 4 -10.86 51.06 66.08
N ALA A 5 -10.72 52.22 65.42
CA ALA A 5 -11.52 52.54 64.23
C ALA A 5 -10.98 51.98 62.90
N ALA A 6 -9.76 51.40 62.87
CA ALA A 6 -9.15 50.87 61.65
C ALA A 6 -9.54 49.42 61.32
N GLN A 7 -10.32 48.74 62.18
CA GLN A 7 -10.56 47.30 62.08
C GLN A 7 -11.94 46.90 61.55
N GLN A 8 -12.81 47.87 61.21
CA GLN A 8 -14.12 47.61 60.58
C GLN A 8 -14.25 48.12 59.12
N GLY A 9 -13.28 48.91 58.62
CA GLY A 9 -13.26 49.35 57.22
C GLY A 9 -12.50 48.43 56.25
N ALA A 10 -11.62 47.56 56.77
CA ALA A 10 -10.74 46.72 55.95
C ALA A 10 -11.37 45.39 55.49
N THR A 11 -12.49 44.97 56.08
CA THR A 11 -13.18 43.71 55.72
C THR A 11 -14.26 43.88 54.64
N ALA A 12 -14.64 45.11 54.30
CA ALA A 12 -15.66 45.38 53.27
C ALA A 12 -15.08 45.73 51.88
N ALA A 13 -13.82 46.15 51.77
CA ALA A 13 -13.16 46.45 50.49
C ALA A 13 -12.49 45.23 49.84
N ALA A 14 -12.18 44.18 50.61
CA ALA A 14 -11.67 42.91 50.10
C ALA A 14 -12.76 41.95 49.58
N ALA A 15 -14.04 42.28 49.79
CA ALA A 15 -15.18 41.41 49.44
C ALA A 15 -15.86 41.77 48.11
N LYS A 16 -15.47 42.87 47.44
CA LYS A 16 -16.09 43.33 46.19
C LYS A 16 -15.51 42.77 44.88
N PRO A 17 -14.28 42.22 44.79
CA PRO A 17 -13.89 41.43 43.61
C PRO A 17 -14.41 39.99 43.65
N LEU A 18 -14.93 39.52 44.80
CA LEU A 18 -15.33 38.12 44.97
C LEU A 18 -16.81 37.82 44.64
N ARG A 19 -17.63 38.83 44.35
CA ARG A 19 -19.08 38.67 44.14
C ARG A 19 -19.54 38.66 42.67
N ASP A 20 -18.72 39.11 41.72
CA ASP A 20 -19.02 39.03 40.28
C ASP A 20 -18.46 37.76 39.60
N PHE A 21 -17.96 36.81 40.39
CA PHE A 21 -17.32 35.56 39.91
C PHE A 21 -18.28 34.35 39.78
N ARG A 22 -19.59 34.57 39.84
CA ARG A 22 -20.60 33.52 40.10
C ARG A 22 -21.48 33.14 38.90
N GLY A 23 -20.95 33.27 37.68
CA GLY A 23 -21.66 32.95 36.42
C GLY A 23 -20.96 31.96 35.49
N GLY A 24 -19.80 31.39 35.89
CA GLY A 24 -19.02 30.47 35.05
C GLY A 24 -17.96 29.75 35.86
N GLU A 25 -18.38 29.04 36.91
CA GLU A 25 -17.50 28.47 37.93
C GLU A 25 -16.74 27.22 37.44
N SER A 26 -15.66 27.43 36.68
CA SER A 26 -14.54 26.48 36.66
C SER A 26 -13.25 27.22 37.00
N THR A 27 -12.59 26.79 38.08
CA THR A 27 -11.29 27.36 38.48
C THR A 27 -10.24 27.05 37.40
N THR A 28 -9.18 27.85 37.30
CA THR A 28 -8.07 27.55 36.35
C THR A 28 -7.49 26.15 36.60
N LEU A 29 -7.51 25.70 37.85
CA LEU A 29 -7.17 24.33 38.25
C LEU A 29 -8.16 23.29 37.70
N ALA A 30 -9.47 23.54 37.79
CA ALA A 30 -10.50 22.63 37.25
C ALA A 30 -10.42 22.52 35.70
N LEU A 31 -10.18 23.64 35.01
CA LEU A 31 -9.98 23.65 33.56
C LEU A 31 -8.71 22.92 33.13
N ALA A 32 -7.61 23.10 33.89
CA ALA A 32 -6.36 22.36 33.65
C ALA A 32 -6.54 20.86 33.87
N ARG A 33 -7.26 20.43 34.94
CA ARG A 33 -7.59 19.02 35.18
C ARG A 33 -8.49 18.43 34.09
N ALA A 34 -9.48 19.19 33.63
CA ALA A 34 -10.35 18.75 32.54
C ALA A 34 -9.55 18.53 31.25
N TYR A 35 -8.62 19.43 30.92
CA TYR A 35 -7.72 19.24 29.78
C TYR A 35 -6.75 18.07 29.96
N ASP A 36 -6.11 17.95 31.14
CA ASP A 36 -5.15 16.89 31.46
C ASP A 36 -5.81 15.49 31.45
N SER A 37 -7.07 15.39 31.90
CA SER A 37 -7.85 14.14 31.90
C SER A 37 -8.12 13.56 30.51
N LEU A 38 -8.00 14.38 29.46
CA LEU A 38 -8.13 13.93 28.06
C LEU A 38 -6.86 13.25 27.54
N GLY A 39 -5.78 13.22 28.33
CA GLY A 39 -4.62 12.37 28.10
C GLY A 39 -3.73 12.79 26.93
N ILE A 40 -3.82 14.04 26.46
CA ILE A 40 -2.96 14.56 25.39
C ILE A 40 -1.76 15.25 26.01
N ASN A 41 -0.62 14.55 25.99
CA ASN A 41 0.68 15.08 26.39
C ASN A 41 1.75 14.57 25.42
N ARG A 42 2.95 15.16 25.47
CA ARG A 42 4.06 14.90 24.56
C ARG A 42 4.45 13.43 24.49
N ASP A 43 4.31 12.68 25.57
CA ASP A 43 4.71 11.27 25.61
C ASP A 43 3.58 10.36 25.12
N SER A 44 2.32 10.68 25.44
CA SER A 44 1.16 9.91 24.95
C SER A 44 0.94 10.03 23.44
N VAL A 45 1.29 11.17 22.83
CA VAL A 45 1.09 11.37 21.39
C VAL A 45 2.20 10.77 20.51
N LYS A 46 3.41 10.53 21.04
CA LYS A 46 4.54 9.97 20.26
C LYS A 46 4.27 8.54 19.77
N ASP A 47 3.66 7.73 20.63
CA ASP A 47 3.40 6.31 20.36
C ASP A 47 2.00 6.07 19.75
N MET A 48 1.18 7.12 19.65
CA MET A 48 -0.18 7.04 19.10
C MET A 48 -0.15 7.09 17.56
N PRO A 49 -0.87 6.20 16.84
CA PRO A 49 -1.02 6.29 15.39
C PRO A 49 -1.63 7.64 14.93
N PHE A 50 -1.18 8.15 13.79
CA PHE A 50 -1.60 9.46 13.27
C PHE A 50 -3.13 9.60 13.14
N GLU A 51 -3.81 8.61 12.58
CA GLU A 51 -5.28 8.63 12.40
C GLU A 51 -6.04 8.69 13.74
N SER A 52 -5.57 7.95 14.74
CA SER A 52 -6.13 7.98 16.10
C SER A 52 -5.92 9.33 16.76
N LEU A 53 -4.76 9.95 16.56
CA LEU A 53 -4.45 11.29 17.06
C LEU A 53 -5.33 12.36 16.41
N VAL A 54 -5.51 12.31 15.10
CA VAL A 54 -6.38 13.24 14.35
C VAL A 54 -7.83 13.11 14.83
N THR A 55 -8.33 11.88 14.99
CA THR A 55 -9.69 11.62 15.48
C THR A 55 -9.89 12.17 16.90
N SER A 56 -8.90 11.98 17.78
CA SER A 56 -8.90 12.56 19.13
C SER A 56 -8.90 14.09 19.09
N MET A 57 -8.10 14.69 18.20
CA MET A 57 -8.02 16.15 18.04
C MET A 57 -9.25 16.80 17.40
N GLN A 58 -10.04 16.04 16.67
CA GLN A 58 -11.33 16.46 16.11
C GLN A 58 -12.48 16.31 17.13
N SER A 59 -12.24 15.66 18.27
CA SER A 59 -13.25 15.50 19.32
C SER A 59 -13.77 16.86 19.81
N PRO A 60 -15.10 17.10 19.79
CA PRO A 60 -15.69 18.32 20.30
C PRO A 60 -15.32 18.60 21.76
N ALA A 61 -15.21 17.55 22.58
CA ALA A 61 -14.88 17.67 24.00
C ALA A 61 -13.47 18.25 24.21
N LEU A 62 -12.48 17.77 23.45
CA LEU A 62 -11.11 18.28 23.52
C LEU A 62 -11.00 19.72 23.02
N LEU A 63 -11.61 20.02 21.87
CA LEU A 63 -11.60 21.38 21.33
C LEU A 63 -12.23 22.38 22.29
N GLN A 64 -13.30 21.98 22.98
CA GLN A 64 -14.00 22.81 23.95
C GLN A 64 -13.20 22.98 25.26
N ALA A 65 -12.58 21.91 25.77
CA ALA A 65 -11.69 21.96 26.93
C ALA A 65 -10.45 22.82 26.68
N ALA A 66 -9.77 22.62 25.54
CA ALA A 66 -8.63 23.41 25.11
C ALA A 66 -9.00 24.90 24.97
N LYS A 67 -10.15 25.19 24.33
CA LYS A 67 -10.65 26.57 24.18
C LYS A 67 -10.90 27.25 25.53
N ALA A 68 -11.54 26.55 26.47
CA ALA A 68 -11.84 27.10 27.79
C ALA A 68 -10.56 27.39 28.59
N LEU A 69 -9.58 26.47 28.57
CA LEU A 69 -8.29 26.65 29.23
C LEU A 69 -7.50 27.82 28.62
N LEU A 70 -7.36 27.85 27.29
CA LEU A 70 -6.60 28.89 26.58
C LEU A 70 -7.21 30.28 26.77
N TYR A 71 -8.54 30.41 26.73
CA TYR A 71 -9.22 31.67 27.04
C TYR A 71 -8.92 32.13 28.47
N ARG A 72 -8.86 31.20 29.43
CA ARG A 72 -8.51 31.53 30.82
C ARG A 72 -7.04 31.94 30.96
N LEU A 73 -6.13 31.37 30.17
CA LEU A 73 -4.73 31.78 30.14
C LEU A 73 -4.55 33.17 29.50
N GLU A 74 -5.28 33.48 28.43
CA GLU A 74 -5.32 34.80 27.79
C GLU A 74 -5.78 35.88 28.77
N THR A 75 -6.89 35.66 29.47
CA THR A 75 -7.38 36.62 30.49
C THR A 75 -6.38 36.85 31.63
N ARG A 76 -5.59 35.83 32.02
CA ARG A 76 -4.53 35.98 33.02
C ARG A 76 -3.28 36.66 32.48
N LEU A 77 -2.95 36.48 31.21
CA LEU A 77 -1.82 37.16 30.57
C LEU A 77 -2.08 38.65 30.53
N VAL A 78 -3.25 39.05 30.03
CA VAL A 78 -3.68 40.46 29.97
C VAL A 78 -3.73 41.09 31.36
N ALA A 79 -4.17 40.35 32.38
CA ALA A 79 -4.22 40.84 33.77
C ALA A 79 -2.84 40.92 34.46
N SER A 80 -1.80 40.26 33.94
CA SER A 80 -0.47 40.19 34.57
C SER A 80 0.64 40.89 33.78
N ALA A 81 0.37 41.31 32.55
CA ALA A 81 1.32 42.02 31.71
C ALA A 81 1.53 43.48 32.20
N SER A 82 2.78 43.86 32.45
CA SER A 82 3.18 45.24 32.76
C SER A 82 3.50 46.08 31.51
N SER A 83 3.61 45.45 30.35
CA SER A 83 3.89 46.04 29.03
C SER A 83 2.87 45.55 27.97
N PRO A 84 2.67 46.28 26.85
CA PRO A 84 1.80 45.80 25.77
C PRO A 84 2.34 44.48 25.21
N VAL A 85 1.42 43.52 25.02
CA VAL A 85 1.69 42.19 24.51
C VAL A 85 1.87 42.24 22.98
N ASP A 86 2.74 41.41 22.40
CA ASP A 86 3.05 41.40 20.95
C ASP A 86 1.80 41.32 20.05
N ASP A 87 1.73 42.17 19.03
CA ASP A 87 0.62 42.20 18.05
C ASP A 87 0.74 41.06 17.03
N ILE A 88 -0.12 40.05 17.20
CA ILE A 88 -0.23 38.88 16.32
C ILE A 88 -1.49 38.89 15.44
N GLU A 89 -2.25 40.00 15.40
CA GLU A 89 -3.54 40.05 14.69
C GLU A 89 -3.37 39.84 13.18
N HIS A 90 -2.26 40.34 12.62
CA HIS A 90 -1.91 40.12 11.22
C HIS A 90 -1.68 38.64 10.89
N LEU A 91 -1.06 37.86 11.79
CA LEU A 91 -0.85 36.41 11.62
C LEU A 91 -2.16 35.63 11.73
N LEU A 92 -3.04 36.03 12.65
CA LEU A 92 -4.35 35.39 12.84
C LEU A 92 -5.27 35.60 11.63
N LYS A 93 -5.19 36.75 10.94
CA LYS A 93 -5.92 37.01 9.69
C LYS A 93 -5.57 36.02 8.57
N HIS A 94 -4.33 35.55 8.49
CA HIS A 94 -3.91 34.52 7.53
C HIS A 94 -4.48 33.12 7.83
N LEU A 95 -4.98 32.89 9.04
CA LEU A 95 -5.51 31.59 9.48
C LEU A 95 -7.04 31.49 9.36
N VAL A 96 -7.74 32.61 9.17
CA VAL A 96 -9.21 32.66 9.05
C VAL A 96 -9.61 32.61 7.57
N ALA A 97 -9.73 31.39 7.03
CA ALA A 97 -10.51 31.19 5.82
C ALA A 97 -12.00 31.37 6.17
N SER A 98 -12.63 32.43 5.65
CA SER A 98 -14.08 32.61 5.77
C SER A 98 -14.81 31.41 5.14
N PRO A 99 -15.61 30.62 5.88
CA PRO A 99 -16.44 29.60 5.25
C PRO A 99 -17.48 30.28 4.36
N PRO A 100 -17.78 29.76 3.16
CA PRO A 100 -18.89 30.29 2.38
C PRO A 100 -20.17 30.05 3.19
N ARG A 101 -20.89 31.13 3.53
CA ARG A 101 -22.31 31.03 3.85
C ARG A 101 -22.95 30.29 2.67
N ARG A 102 -23.44 29.06 2.90
CA ARG A 102 -24.42 28.42 2.01
C ARG A 102 -25.53 29.45 1.80
N LYS A 103 -25.59 30.06 0.62
CA LYS A 103 -26.82 30.72 0.18
C LYS A 103 -27.85 29.59 0.06
N ALA A 104 -28.84 29.61 0.94
CA ALA A 104 -30.03 28.80 0.77
C ALA A 104 -30.64 29.12 -0.62
N PRO A 105 -31.23 28.14 -1.31
CA PRO A 105 -31.91 28.40 -2.58
C PRO A 105 -33.05 29.41 -2.35
N PRO A 106 -33.36 30.29 -3.31
CA PRO A 106 -34.44 31.25 -3.15
C PRO A 106 -35.75 30.46 -3.08
N ARG A 107 -36.38 30.46 -1.91
CA ARG A 107 -37.79 30.09 -1.77
C ARG A 107 -38.62 31.18 -2.43
N SER A 108 -39.41 30.78 -3.41
CA SER A 108 -40.52 31.56 -3.91
C SER A 108 -41.53 31.78 -2.78
N SER A 109 -41.81 33.04 -2.44
CA SER A 109 -43.09 33.42 -1.87
C SER A 109 -43.40 34.89 -2.17
N SER A 110 -44.39 35.06 -3.04
CA SER A 110 -45.17 36.28 -3.20
C SER A 110 -46.11 36.41 -1.99
N CYS A 111 -46.14 37.62 -1.39
CA CYS A 111 -47.26 38.28 -0.69
C CYS A 111 -47.83 37.58 0.56
N GLN A 112 -48.24 38.20 1.67
CA GLN A 112 -48.61 39.58 2.04
C GLN A 112 -48.81 39.56 3.59
N GLY A 113 -48.74 40.72 4.27
CA GLY A 113 -49.53 40.93 5.50
C GLY A 113 -48.84 41.35 6.81
N THR A 114 -48.64 42.66 6.97
CA THR A 114 -48.98 43.48 8.16
C THR A 114 -48.39 43.22 9.57
N ALA A 115 -47.45 44.10 9.92
CA ALA A 115 -47.45 45.06 11.05
C ALA A 115 -47.38 44.65 12.55
N LYS A 116 -46.54 45.43 13.27
CA LYS A 116 -46.44 45.72 14.74
C LYS A 116 -45.73 44.68 15.61
N ARG A 117 -44.82 45.00 16.55
CA ARG A 117 -44.30 46.26 17.14
C ARG A 117 -43.16 45.82 18.09
N SER A 118 -42.00 46.47 18.10
CA SER A 118 -41.18 46.52 19.33
C SER A 118 -40.36 47.81 19.38
N SER A 119 -40.55 48.49 20.50
CA SER A 119 -40.01 49.78 20.89
C SER A 119 -38.57 49.67 21.36
N SER A 120 -37.80 50.68 20.98
CA SER A 120 -36.48 51.07 21.48
C SER A 120 -36.42 51.25 23.00
N ALA A 121 -35.34 50.79 23.63
CA ALA A 121 -34.74 51.45 24.78
C ALA A 121 -33.22 51.25 24.75
N THR A 122 -32.52 52.38 24.63
CA THR A 122 -31.08 52.55 24.54
C THR A 122 -30.39 52.28 25.87
N SER A 123 -29.21 51.65 25.83
CA SER A 123 -28.14 51.79 26.84
C SER A 123 -26.79 51.57 26.15
N PRO A 124 -25.71 52.23 26.61
CA PRO A 124 -24.69 52.81 25.76
C PRO A 124 -23.48 51.90 25.51
N GLY A 125 -22.70 52.25 24.49
CA GLY A 125 -21.64 51.45 23.92
C GLY A 125 -20.51 51.06 24.87
N THR A 126 -20.07 49.82 24.69
CA THR A 126 -18.65 49.53 24.45
C THR A 126 -18.57 48.71 23.17
N ALA A 127 -18.15 49.37 22.10
CA ALA A 127 -17.63 48.70 20.94
C ALA A 127 -16.34 47.97 21.36
N THR A 128 -16.35 46.64 21.33
CA THR A 128 -15.14 45.87 21.08
C THR A 128 -15.40 45.04 19.84
N ALA A 129 -14.76 45.46 18.76
CA ALA A 129 -14.65 44.76 17.50
C ALA A 129 -14.33 43.28 17.71
N GLY A 130 -14.83 42.42 16.81
CA GLY A 130 -14.59 40.98 16.83
C GLY A 130 -13.13 40.61 16.64
N GLY A 131 -12.34 40.72 17.70
CA GLY A 131 -10.96 40.24 17.77
C GLY A 131 -10.95 38.71 17.77
N SER A 132 -10.17 38.12 16.86
CA SER A 132 -9.82 36.70 16.92
C SER A 132 -9.13 36.38 18.24
N ALA A 133 -9.54 35.32 18.94
CA ALA A 133 -8.89 34.87 20.17
C ALA A 133 -7.38 34.68 19.96
N ARG A 134 -6.54 35.16 20.88
CA ARG A 134 -5.07 35.15 20.74
C ARG A 134 -4.50 33.74 20.53
N TYR A 135 -5.06 32.77 21.23
CA TYR A 135 -4.68 31.36 21.13
C TYR A 135 -5.74 30.55 20.39
N SER A 136 -5.46 30.18 19.13
CA SER A 136 -6.35 29.32 18.35
C SER A 136 -6.24 27.86 18.81
N PRO A 137 -7.31 27.21 19.33
CA PRO A 137 -7.23 25.85 19.84
C PRO A 137 -6.73 24.84 18.79
N ARG A 138 -7.11 25.03 17.52
CA ARG A 138 -6.69 24.14 16.43
C ARG A 138 -5.18 24.25 16.16
N VAL A 139 -4.63 25.46 16.19
CA VAL A 139 -3.20 25.70 15.94
C VAL A 139 -2.35 25.22 17.11
N VAL A 140 -2.84 25.38 18.34
CA VAL A 140 -2.22 24.79 19.55
C VAL A 140 -2.17 23.26 19.45
N LEU A 141 -3.29 22.62 19.10
CA LEU A 141 -3.33 21.15 18.94
C LEU A 141 -2.49 20.66 17.75
N SER A 142 -2.38 21.44 16.67
CA SER A 142 -1.48 21.13 15.56
C SER A 142 -0.01 21.05 15.99
N ALA A 143 0.41 21.75 17.05
CA ALA A 143 1.77 21.64 17.56
C ALA A 143 2.08 20.22 18.05
N TYR A 144 1.12 19.57 18.75
CA TYR A 144 1.25 18.17 19.16
C TYR A 144 1.32 17.22 17.96
N MET A 145 0.57 17.50 16.87
CA MET A 145 0.66 16.71 15.63
C MET A 145 2.03 16.86 14.95
N ILE A 146 2.57 18.07 14.89
CA ILE A 146 3.89 18.36 14.31
C ILE A 146 4.99 17.68 15.13
N VAL A 147 4.86 17.64 16.46
CA VAL A 147 5.82 16.98 17.36
C VAL A 147 5.78 15.46 17.22
N ALA A 148 4.58 14.86 17.17
CA ALA A 148 4.40 13.41 17.10
C ALA A 148 4.66 12.83 15.71
N HIS A 149 4.08 13.46 14.67
CA HIS A 149 4.05 12.95 13.30
C HIS A 149 4.49 14.02 12.29
N PRO A 150 5.74 14.52 12.38
CA PRO A 150 6.22 15.60 11.50
C PRO A 150 6.12 15.23 10.02
N SER A 151 6.41 13.96 9.67
CA SER A 151 6.38 13.47 8.29
C SER A 151 4.96 13.34 7.70
N ALA A 152 3.92 13.31 8.54
CA ALA A 152 2.52 13.25 8.09
C ALA A 152 1.89 14.65 7.94
N VAL A 153 2.36 15.62 8.74
CA VAL A 153 1.82 17.00 8.75
C VAL A 153 2.59 17.94 7.82
N LEU A 154 3.91 17.79 7.73
CA LEU A 154 4.78 18.66 6.94
C LEU A 154 5.04 18.02 5.57
N SER A 155 4.83 18.78 4.49
CA SER A 155 4.98 18.34 3.10
C SER A 155 6.45 18.14 2.65
N GLY A 156 7.44 18.25 3.55
CA GLY A 156 8.87 18.04 3.29
C GLY A 156 9.79 18.16 4.54
N GLN A 157 11.11 18.05 4.36
CA GLN A 157 12.14 18.18 5.42
C GLN A 157 13.13 19.35 5.20
N GLY A 158 12.67 20.48 4.67
CA GLY A 158 13.51 21.67 4.50
C GLY A 158 13.88 22.33 5.82
N GLU A 159 14.74 23.36 5.76
CA GLU A 159 15.21 24.09 6.94
C GLU A 159 14.06 24.75 7.72
N GLY A 160 13.09 25.34 7.02
CA GLY A 160 11.92 25.95 7.65
C GLY A 160 10.98 24.92 8.32
N GLU A 161 10.87 23.72 7.76
CA GLU A 161 10.09 22.62 8.35
C GLU A 161 10.78 22.04 9.60
N LYS A 162 12.12 21.99 9.62
CA LYS A 162 12.91 21.63 10.81
C LYS A 162 12.79 22.69 11.91
N GLU A 163 12.92 23.97 11.55
CA GLU A 163 12.76 25.10 12.47
C GLU A 163 11.34 25.13 13.07
N LEU A 164 10.30 24.96 12.26
CA LEU A 164 8.92 24.86 12.75
C LEU A 164 8.73 23.70 13.74
N LYS A 165 9.33 22.54 13.47
CA LYS A 165 9.29 21.40 14.39
C LYS A 165 9.97 21.72 15.72
N GLU A 166 11.13 22.36 15.70
CA GLU A 166 11.84 22.76 16.92
C GLU A 166 11.02 23.77 17.73
N LEU A 167 10.43 24.78 17.06
CA LEU A 167 9.51 25.74 17.67
C LEU A 167 8.27 25.07 18.28
N ALA A 168 7.68 24.07 17.60
CA ALA A 168 6.56 23.30 18.11
C ALA A 168 6.93 22.48 19.36
N VAL A 169 8.13 21.88 19.38
CA VAL A 169 8.65 21.16 20.57
C VAL A 169 8.82 22.11 21.76
N ILE A 170 9.39 23.29 21.54
CA ILE A 170 9.57 24.32 22.57
C ILE A 170 8.21 24.77 23.10
N PHE A 171 7.26 25.08 22.22
CA PHE A 171 5.91 25.51 22.59
C PHE A 171 5.16 24.46 23.40
N VAL A 172 5.12 23.20 22.96
CA VAL A 172 4.45 22.10 23.68
C VAL A 172 5.06 21.91 25.08
N LYS A 173 6.39 22.00 25.19
CA LYS A 173 7.08 21.90 26.48
C LYS A 173 6.66 23.01 27.44
N GLU A 174 6.61 24.26 26.98
CA GLU A 174 6.20 25.39 27.83
C GLU A 174 4.71 25.31 28.23
N LEU A 175 3.85 24.85 27.33
CA LEU A 175 2.43 24.61 27.63
C LEU A 175 2.26 23.55 28.73
N GLU A 176 2.97 22.43 28.65
CA GLU A 176 2.92 21.36 29.66
C GLU A 176 3.50 21.79 31.00
N LEU A 177 4.61 22.55 31.00
CA LEU A 177 5.17 23.12 32.23
C LEU A 177 4.19 24.10 32.88
N LEU A 178 3.47 24.89 32.09
CA LEU A 178 2.44 25.79 32.60
C LEU A 178 1.26 25.02 33.19
N ILE A 179 0.79 23.96 32.53
CA ILE A 179 -0.29 23.10 33.03
C ILE A 179 0.13 22.41 34.33
N LYS A 180 1.34 21.82 34.38
CA LYS A 180 1.89 21.20 35.61
C LYS A 180 1.98 22.20 36.76
N ALA A 181 2.46 23.42 36.50
CA ALA A 181 2.51 24.47 37.51
C ALA A 181 1.11 24.89 38.03
N ILE A 182 0.07 24.79 37.20
CA ILE A 182 -1.32 25.02 37.63
C ILE A 182 -1.83 23.87 38.49
N LEU A 183 -1.47 22.62 38.15
CA LEU A 183 -1.91 21.41 38.85
C LEU A 183 -1.23 21.20 40.20
N GLU A 184 0.07 21.46 40.30
CA GLU A 184 0.90 21.26 41.51
C GLU A 184 0.78 22.41 42.53
N GLY A 185 0.33 23.59 42.10
CA GLY A 185 0.24 24.78 42.96
C GLY A 185 1.59 25.48 43.18
N PRO A 186 1.63 26.63 43.89
CA PRO A 186 2.88 27.35 44.15
C PRO A 186 3.83 26.49 45.00
N ALA A 187 5.01 26.19 44.46
CA ALA A 187 6.02 25.36 45.12
C ALA A 187 6.45 25.93 46.49
N PRO A 188 6.73 25.09 47.50
CA PRO A 188 7.23 25.53 48.79
C PRO A 188 8.60 26.22 48.63
N ALA A 189 8.77 27.32 49.36
CA ALA A 189 9.95 28.18 49.34
C ALA A 189 11.25 27.37 49.51
N GLY A 190 12.05 27.27 48.46
CA GLY A 190 13.34 26.54 48.52
C GLY A 190 14.11 26.37 47.21
N GLY A 191 13.50 26.60 46.04
CA GLY A 191 14.21 26.63 44.77
C GLY A 191 13.73 27.80 43.92
N GLN A 192 14.60 28.37 43.07
CA GLN A 192 14.30 29.48 42.16
C GLN A 192 13.20 29.09 41.16
N SER A 193 11.95 29.03 41.60
CA SER A 193 10.78 28.77 40.78
C SER A 193 10.26 30.10 40.28
N ALA A 194 10.42 30.36 38.98
CA ALA A 194 9.86 31.53 38.31
C ALA A 194 8.37 31.74 38.70
N THR A 195 7.98 33.00 38.91
CA THR A 195 6.59 33.35 39.26
C THR A 195 5.63 32.84 38.17
N PHE A 196 4.36 32.57 38.52
CA PHE A 196 3.36 32.13 37.54
C PHE A 196 3.25 33.11 36.36
N SER A 197 3.39 34.41 36.61
CA SER A 197 3.44 35.46 35.58
C SER A 197 4.65 35.31 34.65
N ALA A 198 5.85 35.01 35.18
CA ALA A 198 7.04 34.76 34.37
C ALA A 198 6.91 33.49 33.50
N ARG A 199 6.30 32.42 34.03
CA ARG A 199 5.99 31.21 33.24
C ARG A 199 4.96 31.47 32.15
N LEU A 200 3.93 32.26 32.44
CA LEU A 200 2.91 32.64 31.46
C LEU A 200 3.48 33.52 30.34
N ALA A 201 4.42 34.41 30.66
CA ALA A 201 5.15 35.19 29.66
C ALA A 201 6.08 34.31 28.79
N GLY A 202 6.73 33.31 29.39
CA GLY A 202 7.52 32.30 28.66
C GLY A 202 6.67 31.50 27.65
N PHE A 203 5.48 31.06 28.10
CA PHE A 203 4.48 30.42 27.23
C PHE A 203 4.03 31.30 26.07
N ASP A 204 3.69 32.57 26.31
CA ASP A 204 3.24 33.49 25.25
C ASP A 204 4.36 33.78 24.24
N LYS A 205 5.60 33.92 24.70
CA LYS A 205 6.77 34.07 23.82
C LYS A 205 6.99 32.85 22.92
N ALA A 206 6.88 31.65 23.48
CA ALA A 206 6.98 30.40 22.72
C ALA A 206 5.82 30.25 21.73
N TRP A 207 4.60 30.66 22.11
CA TRP A 207 3.44 30.71 21.22
C TRP A 207 3.66 31.64 20.03
N CYS A 208 4.14 32.87 20.25
CA CYS A 208 4.37 33.83 19.17
C CYS A 208 5.42 33.34 18.18
N ALA A 209 6.51 32.76 18.66
CA ALA A 209 7.56 32.18 17.81
C ALA A 209 7.02 30.99 16.98
N TYR A 210 6.29 30.06 17.61
CA TYR A 210 5.65 28.95 16.91
C TYR A 210 4.60 29.43 15.90
N LEU A 211 3.75 30.38 16.25
CA LEU A 211 2.71 30.92 15.37
C LEU A 211 3.31 31.57 14.12
N TYR A 212 4.39 32.33 14.28
CA TYR A 212 5.11 32.92 13.14
C TYR A 212 5.63 31.83 12.18
N GLY A 213 6.35 30.84 12.71
CA GLY A 213 6.83 29.71 11.90
C GLY A 213 5.70 28.93 11.23
N PHE A 214 4.59 28.72 11.96
CA PHE A 214 3.43 27.99 11.47
C PHE A 214 2.72 28.72 10.33
N VAL A 215 2.55 30.05 10.43
CA VAL A 215 1.94 30.86 9.38
C VAL A 215 2.86 30.95 8.15
N ALA A 216 4.16 31.13 8.34
CA ALA A 216 5.13 31.14 7.25
C ALA A 216 5.10 29.82 6.46
N TRP A 217 5.08 28.69 7.17
CA TRP A 217 4.91 27.37 6.55
C TRP A 217 3.56 27.23 5.83
N LYS A 218 2.44 27.61 6.46
CA LYS A 218 1.10 27.56 5.84
C LYS A 218 1.00 28.35 4.55
N VAL A 219 1.60 29.55 4.49
CA VAL A 219 1.61 30.38 3.28
C VAL A 219 2.45 29.74 2.17
N LYS A 220 3.60 29.16 2.51
CA LYS A 220 4.44 28.41 1.56
C LYS A 220 3.70 27.19 1.01
N ASP A 221 3.06 26.41 1.87
CA ASP A 221 2.30 25.21 1.50
C ASP A 221 1.09 25.56 0.61
N ALA A 222 0.36 26.63 0.94
CA ALA A 222 -0.73 27.15 0.11
C ALA A 222 -0.27 27.56 -1.29
N ARG A 223 0.91 28.18 -1.43
CA ARG A 223 1.49 28.55 -2.74
C ARG A 223 1.86 27.33 -3.59
N VAL A 224 2.36 26.26 -2.98
CA VAL A 224 2.66 25.00 -3.70
C VAL A 224 1.37 24.38 -4.22
N LEU A 225 0.34 24.30 -3.37
CA LEU A 225 -0.96 23.75 -3.75
C LEU A 225 -1.66 24.59 -4.82
N GLU A 226 -1.55 25.92 -4.75
CA GLU A 226 -1.99 26.83 -5.82
C GLU A 226 -1.32 26.46 -7.15
N GLY A 227 0.01 26.33 -7.16
CA GLY A 227 0.76 25.97 -8.37
C GLY A 227 0.29 24.65 -9.00
N ASP A 228 -0.01 23.64 -8.18
CA ASP A 228 -0.56 22.37 -8.65
C ASP A 228 -1.96 22.51 -9.27
N LEU A 229 -2.84 23.31 -8.65
CA LEU A 229 -4.18 23.58 -9.18
C LEU A 229 -4.12 24.36 -10.50
N VAL A 230 -3.21 25.33 -10.60
CA VAL A 230 -2.97 26.10 -11.83
C VAL A 230 -2.46 25.17 -12.94
N ARG A 231 -1.48 24.31 -12.64
CA ARG A 231 -0.95 23.34 -13.61
C ARG A 231 -2.02 22.38 -14.11
N ALA A 232 -2.88 21.88 -13.22
CA ALA A 232 -4.01 21.02 -13.60
C ALA A 232 -4.96 21.74 -14.56
N ALA A 233 -5.27 23.01 -14.29
CA ALA A 233 -6.12 23.81 -15.18
C ALA A 233 -5.49 24.03 -16.56
N CYS A 234 -4.19 24.33 -16.62
CA CYS A 234 -3.46 24.47 -17.90
C CYS A 234 -3.45 23.17 -18.70
N LYS A 235 -3.30 22.00 -18.05
CA LYS A 235 -3.38 20.70 -18.73
C LYS A 235 -4.77 20.42 -19.32
N LEU A 236 -5.83 20.73 -18.57
CA LEU A 236 -7.21 20.61 -19.07
C LEU A 236 -7.43 21.50 -20.30
N GLU A 237 -6.91 22.73 -20.28
CA GLU A 237 -6.99 23.65 -21.41
C GLU A 237 -6.25 23.12 -22.65
N VAL A 238 -5.00 22.65 -22.51
CA VAL A 238 -4.22 22.11 -23.63
C VAL A 238 -4.86 20.84 -24.20
N SER A 239 -5.36 19.93 -23.34
CA SER A 239 -6.05 18.72 -23.78
C SER A 239 -7.36 19.05 -24.52
N MET A 240 -8.11 20.06 -24.06
CA MET A 240 -9.30 20.55 -24.74
C MET A 240 -8.94 21.12 -26.12
N MET A 241 -7.89 21.94 -26.23
CA MET A 241 -7.45 22.51 -27.50
C MET A 241 -6.90 21.47 -28.49
N GLN A 242 -6.34 20.36 -28.01
CA GLN A 242 -5.92 19.23 -28.86
C GLN A 242 -7.12 18.42 -29.39
N ALA A 243 -8.13 18.20 -28.56
CA ALA A 243 -9.34 17.47 -28.93
C ALA A 243 -10.25 18.32 -29.86
N CYS A 244 -10.35 19.61 -29.58
CA CYS A 244 -11.11 20.56 -30.38
C CYS A 244 -10.22 21.17 -31.48
N LYS A 245 -10.15 20.53 -32.66
CA LYS A 245 -9.49 21.12 -33.84
C LYS A 245 -10.01 22.55 -34.04
N VAL A 246 -9.12 23.54 -33.95
CA VAL A 246 -9.48 24.97 -33.88
C VAL A 246 -10.19 25.50 -35.14
N ASP A 247 -10.13 24.78 -36.27
CA ASP A 247 -10.59 25.27 -37.59
C ASP A 247 -11.63 24.37 -38.29
N GLY A 248 -12.49 23.67 -37.55
CA GLY A 248 -13.57 22.84 -38.14
C GLY A 248 -14.89 22.92 -37.37
N GLU A 249 -15.99 22.55 -38.04
CA GLU A 249 -17.33 22.44 -37.42
C GLU A 249 -17.25 21.56 -36.16
N LEU A 250 -17.69 22.14 -35.04
CA LEU A 250 -17.69 21.49 -33.72
C LEU A 250 -18.76 20.40 -33.70
N THR A 251 -18.36 19.14 -33.50
CA THR A 251 -19.32 18.06 -33.24
C THR A 251 -19.97 18.24 -31.86
N HIS A 252 -21.14 17.62 -31.65
CA HIS A 252 -21.84 17.65 -30.36
C HIS A 252 -20.93 17.20 -29.19
N ASP A 253 -20.09 16.20 -29.43
CA ASP A 253 -19.14 15.68 -28.43
C ASP A 253 -18.03 16.70 -28.08
N MET A 254 -17.55 17.47 -29.06
CA MET A 254 -16.57 18.55 -28.82
C MET A 254 -17.18 19.69 -27.99
N MET A 255 -18.48 19.97 -28.16
CA MET A 255 -19.19 20.95 -27.34
C MET A 255 -19.36 20.46 -25.90
N ALA A 256 -19.70 19.19 -25.70
CA ALA A 256 -19.81 18.59 -24.36
C ALA A 256 -18.46 18.60 -23.60
N ILE A 257 -17.36 18.28 -24.29
CA ILE A 257 -16.00 18.34 -23.70
C ILE A 257 -15.65 19.77 -23.27
N ARG A 258 -15.98 20.77 -24.10
CA ARG A 258 -15.74 22.19 -23.77
C ARG A 258 -16.53 22.65 -22.55
N GLU A 259 -17.79 22.23 -22.43
CA GLU A 259 -18.63 22.56 -21.28
C GLU A 259 -18.12 21.91 -19.99
N GLN A 260 -17.72 20.63 -20.05
CA GLN A 260 -17.13 19.93 -18.91
C GLN A 260 -15.83 20.58 -18.45
N VAL A 261 -14.90 20.88 -19.36
CA VAL A 261 -13.63 21.54 -19.04
C VAL A 261 -13.86 22.93 -18.44
N ALA A 262 -14.83 23.69 -18.95
CA ALA A 262 -15.19 24.99 -18.38
C ALA A 262 -15.73 24.87 -16.95
N GLY A 263 -16.54 23.83 -16.67
CA GLY A 263 -17.02 23.50 -15.33
C GLY A 263 -15.89 23.14 -14.37
N ASP A 264 -14.97 22.26 -14.80
CA ASP A 264 -13.82 21.83 -14.01
C ASP A 264 -12.87 22.99 -13.69
N GLN A 265 -12.60 23.86 -14.66
CA GLN A 265 -11.82 25.07 -14.43
C GLN A 265 -12.50 26.04 -13.47
N ALA A 266 -13.83 26.16 -13.49
CA ALA A 266 -14.56 26.98 -12.53
C ALA A 266 -14.43 26.44 -11.10
N LEU A 267 -14.43 25.13 -10.93
CA LEU A 267 -14.17 24.49 -9.64
C LEU A 267 -12.74 24.75 -9.17
N LEU A 268 -11.74 24.61 -10.05
CA LEU A 268 -10.34 24.89 -9.74
C LEU A 268 -10.13 26.36 -9.36
N ARG A 269 -10.72 27.32 -10.09
CA ARG A 269 -10.71 28.75 -9.70
C ARG A 269 -11.33 28.97 -8.32
N GLY A 270 -12.42 28.26 -8.01
CA GLY A 270 -13.06 28.30 -6.69
C GLY A 270 -12.11 27.88 -5.57
N LYS A 271 -11.36 26.79 -5.78
CA LYS A 271 -10.36 26.28 -4.83
C LYS A 271 -9.16 27.22 -4.71
N VAL A 272 -8.62 27.72 -5.82
CA VAL A 272 -7.52 28.70 -5.81
C VAL A 272 -7.93 29.98 -5.06
N ARG A 273 -9.16 30.47 -5.25
CA ARG A 273 -9.68 31.63 -4.52
C ARG A 273 -9.77 31.38 -3.01
N GLN A 274 -10.11 30.16 -2.59
CA GLN A 274 -10.15 29.79 -1.16
C GLN A 274 -8.75 29.67 -0.54
N LEU A 275 -7.75 29.25 -1.31
CA LEU A 275 -6.38 29.03 -0.83
C LEU A 275 -5.54 30.30 -0.85
N SER A 276 -5.61 31.08 -1.93
CA SER A 276 -4.69 32.20 -2.21
C SER A 276 -5.39 33.51 -2.55
N GLY A 277 -6.72 33.56 -2.44
CA GLY A 277 -7.51 34.77 -2.68
C GLY A 277 -7.53 35.20 -4.16
N ALA A 278 -7.87 36.47 -4.41
CA ALA A 278 -7.99 37.03 -5.76
C ALA A 278 -6.65 37.00 -6.53
N ALA A 279 -5.54 37.29 -5.86
CA ALA A 279 -4.21 37.30 -6.46
C ALA A 279 -3.79 35.91 -7.00
N GLY A 280 -4.24 34.81 -6.38
CA GLY A 280 -3.99 33.46 -6.90
C GLY A 280 -4.80 33.16 -8.17
N VAL A 281 -6.04 33.67 -8.24
CA VAL A 281 -6.87 33.53 -9.44
C VAL A 281 -6.27 34.31 -10.61
N GLU A 282 -5.72 35.51 -10.37
CA GLU A 282 -5.03 36.28 -11.41
C GLU A 282 -3.82 35.54 -11.99
N ARG A 283 -3.00 34.92 -11.13
CA ARG A 283 -1.87 34.08 -11.57
C ARG A 283 -2.33 32.85 -12.36
N MET A 284 -3.46 32.24 -11.96
CA MET A 284 -4.07 31.13 -12.68
C MET A 284 -4.51 31.54 -14.09
N GLU A 285 -5.20 32.67 -14.23
CA GLU A 285 -5.66 33.17 -15.53
C GLU A 285 -4.49 33.57 -16.44
N ALA A 286 -3.43 34.17 -15.89
CA ALA A 286 -2.20 34.45 -16.63
C ALA A 286 -1.57 33.16 -17.18
N ALA A 287 -1.41 32.13 -16.34
CA ALA A 287 -0.84 30.84 -16.76
C ALA A 287 -1.70 30.10 -17.79
N LEU A 288 -3.03 30.22 -17.71
CA LEU A 288 -3.94 29.69 -18.74
C LEU A 288 -3.77 30.43 -20.07
N SER A 289 -3.60 31.75 -20.04
CA SER A 289 -3.32 32.57 -21.22
C SER A 289 -1.98 32.20 -21.87
N ASP A 290 -0.94 32.01 -21.06
CA ASP A 290 0.39 31.60 -21.55
C ASP A 290 0.34 30.22 -22.20
N ALA A 291 -0.33 29.25 -21.58
CA ALA A 291 -0.50 27.90 -22.13
C ALA A 291 -1.27 27.90 -23.48
N ARG A 292 -2.26 28.78 -23.64
CA ARG A 292 -2.96 28.98 -24.93
C ARG A 292 -2.02 29.53 -25.99
N SER A 293 -1.22 30.54 -25.64
CA SER A 293 -0.25 31.15 -26.56
C SER A 293 0.83 30.15 -27.00
N GLU A 294 1.43 29.41 -26.06
CA GLU A 294 2.44 28.39 -26.35
C GLU A 294 1.91 27.29 -27.27
N PHE A 295 0.67 26.84 -27.05
CA PHE A 295 0.03 25.84 -27.90
C PHE A 295 -0.17 26.34 -29.34
N LEU A 296 -0.60 27.59 -29.51
CA LEU A 296 -0.80 28.19 -30.82
C LEU A 296 0.53 28.41 -31.56
N GLU A 297 1.59 28.82 -30.86
CA GLU A 297 2.93 28.98 -31.44
C GLU A 297 3.56 27.63 -31.83
N ALA A 298 3.46 26.60 -30.96
CA ALA A 298 3.95 25.25 -31.26
C ALA A 298 3.30 24.64 -32.51
N ARG A 299 2.03 24.98 -32.75
CA ARG A 299 1.29 24.58 -33.97
C ARG A 299 1.78 25.32 -35.21
N LYS A 300 2.19 26.59 -35.12
CA LYS A 300 2.75 27.37 -36.25
C LYS A 300 4.15 26.91 -36.65
N THR A 301 4.96 26.45 -35.70
CA THR A 301 6.35 26.03 -35.93
C THR A 301 6.52 24.59 -36.46
N GLY A 302 5.43 23.85 -36.71
CA GLY A 302 5.50 22.53 -37.35
C GLY A 302 6.12 21.41 -36.52
N GLY A 303 6.05 21.48 -35.18
CA GLY A 303 6.50 20.40 -34.29
C GLY A 303 5.66 19.11 -34.42
N PRO A 304 6.19 17.93 -34.04
CA PRO A 304 5.59 16.63 -34.33
C PRO A 304 4.19 16.49 -33.70
N ALA A 305 3.18 16.64 -34.55
CA ALA A 305 1.81 16.29 -34.26
C ALA A 305 1.59 14.80 -34.56
N ALA A 306 1.80 13.90 -33.59
CA ALA A 306 1.22 12.55 -33.61
C ALA A 306 1.35 11.79 -32.27
N ALA A 307 0.26 11.72 -31.51
CA ALA A 307 -0.29 10.47 -30.98
C ALA A 307 -1.77 10.69 -30.61
N PRO A 308 -2.71 9.80 -30.98
CA PRO A 308 -4.10 9.93 -30.57
C PRO A 308 -4.21 9.50 -29.10
N VAL A 309 -4.62 10.42 -28.23
CA VAL A 309 -5.00 10.07 -26.85
C VAL A 309 -6.41 9.47 -26.91
N VAL A 310 -6.51 8.19 -26.55
CA VAL A 310 -7.77 7.53 -26.20
C VAL A 310 -8.36 8.32 -25.02
N VAL A 311 -9.58 8.82 -25.19
CA VAL A 311 -10.37 9.45 -24.13
C VAL A 311 -10.62 8.42 -23.04
N ALA A 312 -9.75 8.37 -22.03
CA ALA A 312 -9.96 7.63 -20.82
C ALA A 312 -10.83 8.48 -19.88
N ASN A 313 -11.94 7.88 -19.46
CA ASN A 313 -12.92 8.40 -18.49
C ASN A 313 -12.27 9.24 -17.37
N VAL A 314 -12.71 10.48 -17.26
CA VAL A 314 -12.38 11.38 -16.15
C VAL A 314 -13.20 10.99 -14.93
N SER A 315 -12.60 10.18 -14.07
CA SER A 315 -12.89 10.11 -12.64
C SER A 315 -11.67 9.54 -11.92
N THR A 316 -10.54 10.25 -11.99
CA THR A 316 -9.42 10.16 -11.02
C THR A 316 -8.38 11.25 -11.34
N PRO A 317 -7.78 11.91 -10.32
CA PRO A 317 -6.96 13.10 -10.51
C PRO A 317 -5.52 12.73 -10.91
N LEU A 318 -5.00 13.32 -11.98
CA LEU A 318 -3.62 13.13 -12.44
C LEU A 318 -2.80 14.42 -12.29
N ASN A 319 -1.78 14.37 -11.44
CA ASN A 319 -0.59 15.22 -11.50
C ASN A 319 0.48 14.43 -12.30
N VAL A 320 1.44 15.00 -13.03
CA VAL A 320 2.73 15.55 -12.53
C VAL A 320 3.41 16.43 -13.62
N ASP A 321 4.17 17.46 -13.24
CA ASP A 321 5.61 17.64 -13.62
C ASP A 321 6.18 19.03 -13.27
N SER A 322 7.25 19.08 -12.47
CA SER A 322 8.30 20.12 -12.46
C SER A 322 9.54 19.66 -11.66
N PRO A 323 10.74 20.21 -11.93
CA PRO A 323 12.04 19.50 -11.91
C PRO A 323 12.78 19.50 -10.55
N PRO A 324 13.92 18.78 -10.42
CA PRO A 324 14.50 18.42 -9.13
C PRO A 324 15.53 19.44 -8.62
N SER A 325 15.50 19.69 -7.32
CA SER A 325 16.69 20.06 -6.53
C SER A 325 16.81 19.09 -5.36
N ALA A 326 18.00 18.53 -5.21
CA ALA A 326 18.33 17.40 -4.35
C ALA A 326 18.32 17.73 -2.85
N ALA A 327 17.82 16.80 -2.03
CA ALA A 327 18.46 16.30 -0.79
C ALA A 327 17.56 15.30 -0.03
N ALA A 328 18.00 14.04 -0.04
CA ALA A 328 17.90 12.96 0.97
C ALA A 328 16.74 12.85 1.99
N ALA A 329 16.05 11.71 1.87
CA ALA A 329 15.78 10.67 2.88
C ALA A 329 14.62 10.77 3.93
N ALA A 330 13.73 9.78 3.78
CA ALA A 330 12.96 9.01 4.77
C ALA A 330 11.76 9.64 5.52
N GLY A 331 10.56 9.16 5.16
CA GLY A 331 9.31 9.32 5.92
C GLY A 331 8.08 8.98 5.07
N SER A 332 7.58 7.75 5.14
CA SER A 332 6.50 7.22 4.31
C SER A 332 5.12 7.78 4.70
N ALA A 333 4.61 8.73 3.93
CA ALA A 333 3.18 8.95 3.74
C ALA A 333 2.90 8.92 2.22
N SER A 334 2.54 7.75 1.68
CA SER A 334 2.27 7.60 0.25
C SER A 334 0.89 8.17 -0.08
N SER A 335 0.85 9.18 -0.96
CA SER A 335 -0.39 9.62 -1.61
C SER A 335 -1.02 8.45 -2.39
N PRO A 336 -2.36 8.28 -2.39
CA PRO A 336 -3.03 7.15 -3.06
C PRO A 336 -2.67 7.01 -4.55
N ALA A 337 -2.37 8.12 -5.25
CA ALA A 337 -1.92 8.07 -6.65
C ALA A 337 -0.50 7.50 -6.82
N LYS A 338 0.42 7.73 -5.86
CA LYS A 338 1.77 7.15 -5.87
C LYS A 338 1.74 5.65 -5.52
N GLN A 339 0.75 5.24 -4.75
CA GLN A 339 0.53 3.83 -4.44
C GLN A 339 0.01 3.06 -5.66
N VAL A 340 -1.01 3.58 -6.35
CA VAL A 340 -1.56 2.96 -7.57
C VAL A 340 -0.53 2.89 -8.70
N THR A 341 0.30 3.92 -8.90
CA THR A 341 1.39 3.88 -9.90
C THR A 341 2.45 2.84 -9.56
N LYS A 342 2.84 2.72 -8.28
CA LYS A 342 3.78 1.69 -7.84
C LYS A 342 3.19 0.28 -7.93
N GLU A 343 1.89 0.12 -7.69
CA GLU A 343 1.17 -1.14 -7.87
C GLU A 343 1.08 -1.53 -9.35
N ASN A 344 0.85 -0.57 -10.24
CA ASN A 344 0.86 -0.81 -11.69
C ASN A 344 2.25 -1.21 -12.19
N GLU A 345 3.32 -0.53 -11.73
CA GLU A 345 4.70 -0.93 -12.03
C GLU A 345 5.00 -2.35 -11.54
N LYS A 346 4.56 -2.68 -10.32
CA LYS A 346 4.71 -4.04 -9.78
C LYS A 346 3.96 -5.05 -10.65
N LEU A 347 2.73 -4.76 -11.05
CA LEU A 347 1.94 -5.63 -11.92
C LEU A 347 2.61 -5.86 -13.27
N VAL A 348 3.06 -4.80 -13.95
CA VAL A 348 3.75 -4.91 -15.25
C VAL A 348 5.06 -5.69 -15.10
N ASN A 349 5.83 -5.42 -14.04
CA ASN A 349 7.03 -6.19 -13.72
C ASN A 349 6.68 -7.67 -13.47
N ASP A 350 5.61 -7.97 -12.75
CA ASP A 350 5.17 -9.34 -12.48
C ASP A 350 4.75 -10.06 -13.78
N MET A 351 4.08 -9.36 -14.70
CA MET A 351 3.70 -9.89 -16.01
C MET A 351 4.90 -10.24 -16.90
N LEU A 352 5.98 -9.45 -16.83
CA LEU A 352 7.26 -9.74 -17.51
C LEU A 352 7.99 -10.94 -16.90
N HIS A 353 7.74 -11.25 -15.63
CA HIS A 353 8.36 -12.37 -14.93
C HIS A 353 7.51 -13.66 -14.97
N HIS A 354 6.27 -13.60 -15.45
CA HIS A 354 5.28 -14.68 -15.37
C HIS A 354 5.72 -16.04 -15.95
N GLY A 355 5.43 -17.12 -15.21
CA GLY A 355 5.63 -18.50 -15.65
C GLY A 355 6.87 -19.19 -15.07
N ILE A 356 7.67 -18.52 -14.23
CA ILE A 356 8.81 -19.11 -13.52
C ILE A 356 8.82 -18.66 -12.07
N GLY A 357 8.78 -19.62 -11.14
CA GLY A 357 8.91 -19.38 -9.70
C GLY A 357 7.64 -18.92 -8.99
N ASP A 358 6.46 -18.96 -9.62
CA ASP A 358 5.18 -18.62 -8.97
C ASP A 358 4.91 -19.50 -7.73
N ASP A 359 5.22 -20.79 -7.80
CA ASP A 359 5.15 -21.71 -6.65
C ASP A 359 6.11 -21.32 -5.52
N LEU A 360 7.30 -20.81 -5.88
CA LEU A 360 8.34 -20.38 -4.94
C LEU A 360 7.95 -19.07 -4.24
N PHE A 361 7.26 -18.19 -4.96
CA PHE A 361 6.83 -16.87 -4.50
C PHE A 361 5.53 -16.95 -3.68
N GLY A 362 4.57 -17.78 -4.10
CA GLY A 362 3.32 -17.99 -3.38
C GLY A 362 3.53 -18.52 -1.96
N ALA A 363 4.46 -19.45 -1.78
CA ALA A 363 4.76 -20.08 -0.49
C ALA A 363 5.36 -19.15 0.57
N MET A 364 6.04 -18.06 0.19
CA MET A 364 6.63 -17.07 1.12
C MET A 364 5.67 -15.96 1.55
N THR A 365 4.48 -15.85 0.94
CA THR A 365 3.49 -14.79 1.25
C THR A 365 2.45 -15.19 2.29
N THR A 366 2.69 -16.30 3.01
CA THR A 366 1.78 -16.91 4.00
C THR A 366 1.54 -16.06 5.24
N ASP A 367 2.38 -15.05 5.52
CA ASP A 367 2.14 -14.08 6.61
C ASP A 367 0.89 -13.20 6.38
N THR A 368 0.33 -13.20 5.17
CA THR A 368 -0.88 -12.41 4.83
C THR A 368 -2.19 -13.20 4.91
N THR A 369 -2.17 -14.50 5.24
CA THR A 369 -3.39 -15.33 5.25
C THR A 369 -4.35 -14.91 6.36
N ALA A 370 -3.87 -14.65 7.57
CA ALA A 370 -4.72 -14.24 8.68
C ALA A 370 -5.39 -12.87 8.45
N GLU A 371 -4.69 -11.92 7.85
CA GLU A 371 -5.23 -10.59 7.50
C GLU A 371 -6.23 -10.69 6.34
N LYS A 372 -5.92 -11.47 5.30
CA LYS A 372 -6.85 -11.75 4.20
C LYS A 372 -8.09 -12.51 4.65
N ASP A 373 -7.94 -13.46 5.56
CA ASP A 373 -9.05 -14.20 6.14
C ASP A 373 -9.94 -13.29 6.99
N LEU A 374 -9.34 -12.35 7.74
CA LEU A 374 -10.09 -11.34 8.46
C LEU A 374 -10.81 -10.39 7.49
N GLU A 375 -10.13 -9.88 6.45
CA GLU A 375 -10.71 -9.02 5.43
C GLU A 375 -11.89 -9.70 4.74
N LYS A 376 -11.73 -10.98 4.39
CA LYS A 376 -12.79 -11.82 3.82
C LYS A 376 -14.00 -11.91 4.76
N ARG A 377 -13.78 -12.22 6.04
CA ARG A 377 -14.87 -12.29 7.03
C ARG A 377 -15.58 -10.95 7.23
N VAL A 378 -14.83 -9.84 7.30
CA VAL A 378 -15.40 -8.49 7.43
C VAL A 378 -16.25 -8.16 6.20
N ARG A 379 -15.73 -8.44 5.00
CA ARG A 379 -16.44 -8.23 3.73
C ARG A 379 -17.72 -9.05 3.67
N GLU A 380 -17.69 -10.32 4.06
CA GLU A 380 -18.87 -11.20 4.11
C GLU A 380 -19.94 -10.65 5.07
N GLN A 381 -19.53 -10.19 6.26
CA GLN A 381 -20.45 -9.59 7.22
C GLN A 381 -21.07 -8.28 6.71
N MET A 382 -20.28 -7.42 6.06
CA MET A 382 -20.79 -6.18 5.45
C MET A 382 -21.78 -6.46 4.32
N VAL A 383 -21.53 -7.48 3.49
CA VAL A 383 -22.46 -7.90 2.42
C VAL A 383 -23.76 -8.45 3.02
N ASN A 384 -23.69 -9.27 4.07
CA ASN A 384 -24.89 -9.77 4.75
C ASN A 384 -25.71 -8.64 5.36
N ALA A 385 -25.07 -7.72 6.10
CA ALA A 385 -25.73 -6.57 6.69
C ALA A 385 -26.42 -5.67 5.64
N PHE A 386 -25.79 -5.50 4.46
CA PHE A 386 -26.40 -4.79 3.35
C PHE A 386 -27.70 -5.46 2.87
N TRP A 387 -27.68 -6.77 2.66
CA TRP A 387 -28.87 -7.51 2.20
C TRP A 387 -29.96 -7.62 3.28
N ASP A 388 -29.58 -7.63 4.56
CA ASP A 388 -30.53 -7.53 5.67
C ASP A 388 -31.29 -6.20 5.62
N ILE A 389 -30.59 -5.08 5.37
CA ILE A 389 -31.20 -3.75 5.18
C ILE A 389 -32.13 -3.72 3.97
N VAL A 390 -31.72 -4.33 2.84
CA VAL A 390 -32.57 -4.43 1.63
C VAL A 390 -33.86 -5.21 1.94
N THR A 391 -33.73 -6.34 2.64
CA THR A 391 -34.87 -7.19 2.99
C THR A 391 -35.80 -6.49 3.97
N GLU A 392 -35.26 -5.79 4.98
CA GLU A 392 -36.03 -5.02 5.97
C GLU A 392 -36.79 -3.85 5.32
N SER A 393 -36.14 -3.14 4.38
CA SER A 393 -36.74 -2.02 3.63
C SER A 393 -37.98 -2.41 2.83
N ILE A 394 -38.04 -3.67 2.36
CA ILE A 394 -39.13 -4.19 1.53
C ILE A 394 -40.20 -4.91 2.38
N THR A 395 -39.86 -5.35 3.60
CA THR A 395 -40.76 -6.11 4.49
C THR A 395 -41.46 -5.29 5.56
N GLY A 396 -41.10 -4.01 5.74
CA GLY A 396 -41.73 -3.12 6.71
C GLY A 396 -43.17 -2.70 6.38
N ASP A 397 -43.90 -2.18 7.38
CA ASP A 397 -45.31 -1.77 7.26
C ASP A 397 -45.55 -0.68 6.19
N ASN A 398 -44.50 0.09 5.85
CA ASN A 398 -44.43 0.98 4.69
C ASN A 398 -43.17 0.63 3.87
N PRO A 399 -43.27 -0.16 2.80
CA PRO A 399 -42.11 -0.60 2.04
C PRO A 399 -41.47 0.56 1.26
N ASP A 400 -40.16 0.75 1.43
CA ASP A 400 -39.36 1.68 0.62
C ASP A 400 -38.61 0.89 -0.46
N TYR A 401 -39.10 1.01 -1.70
CA TYR A 401 -38.52 0.35 -2.87
C TYR A 401 -37.34 1.11 -3.50
N SER A 402 -36.95 2.28 -2.97
CA SER A 402 -35.90 3.11 -3.57
C SER A 402 -34.54 2.40 -3.67
N LEU A 403 -34.21 1.56 -2.68
CA LEU A 403 -32.98 0.77 -2.66
C LEU A 403 -33.03 -0.38 -3.69
N LEU A 404 -34.20 -1.01 -3.84
CA LEU A 404 -34.43 -2.07 -4.80
C LEU A 404 -34.33 -1.56 -6.24
N VAL A 405 -34.96 -0.42 -6.53
CA VAL A 405 -34.89 0.24 -7.84
C VAL A 405 -33.44 0.58 -8.21
N ARG A 406 -32.65 1.06 -7.25
CA ARG A 406 -31.22 1.33 -7.45
C ARG A 406 -30.43 0.07 -7.77
N LEU A 407 -30.63 -1.01 -7.01
CA LEU A 407 -29.96 -2.29 -7.23
C LEU A 407 -30.29 -2.91 -8.59
N VAL A 408 -31.57 -2.87 -9.00
CA VAL A 408 -31.98 -3.33 -10.33
C VAL A 408 -31.35 -2.47 -11.43
N GLY A 409 -31.21 -1.16 -11.20
CA GLY A 409 -30.47 -0.27 -12.08
C GLY A 409 -28.99 -0.62 -12.19
N GLU A 410 -28.33 -0.92 -11.07
CA GLU A 410 -26.94 -1.39 -11.07
C GLU A 410 -26.79 -2.72 -11.83
N VAL A 411 -27.71 -3.67 -11.65
CA VAL A 411 -27.74 -4.94 -12.39
C VAL A 411 -27.83 -4.69 -13.90
N ARG A 412 -28.72 -3.80 -14.35
CA ARG A 412 -28.83 -3.39 -15.77
C ARG A 412 -27.50 -2.85 -16.29
N ASP A 413 -26.91 -1.90 -15.57
CA ASP A 413 -25.69 -1.22 -16.00
C ASP A 413 -24.51 -2.20 -16.07
N PHE A 414 -24.40 -3.12 -15.11
CA PHE A 414 -23.37 -4.17 -15.14
C PHE A 414 -23.57 -5.16 -16.30
N LEU A 415 -24.80 -5.58 -16.58
CA LEU A 415 -25.08 -6.44 -17.73
C LEU A 415 -24.74 -5.74 -19.05
N GLN A 416 -24.97 -4.43 -19.17
CA GLN A 416 -24.54 -3.64 -20.31
C GLN A 416 -23.01 -3.47 -20.41
N GLU A 417 -22.27 -3.42 -19.30
CA GLU A 417 -20.80 -3.38 -19.28
C GLU A 417 -20.18 -4.72 -19.72
N LEU A 418 -20.77 -5.83 -19.27
CA LEU A 418 -20.31 -7.20 -19.57
C LEU A 418 -20.68 -7.65 -20.98
N SER A 419 -21.73 -7.08 -21.56
CA SER A 419 -22.19 -7.39 -22.91
C SER A 419 -21.11 -7.04 -23.98
N PRO A 420 -20.90 -7.90 -24.99
CA PRO A 420 -20.04 -7.61 -26.13
C PRO A 420 -20.43 -6.29 -26.82
N LYS A 421 -19.56 -5.73 -27.68
CA LYS A 421 -19.81 -4.47 -28.43
C LYS A 421 -21.04 -4.49 -29.38
N GLN A 422 -21.89 -5.52 -29.33
CA GLN A 422 -23.14 -5.59 -30.06
C GLN A 422 -24.17 -4.68 -29.39
N LEU A 423 -24.41 -3.52 -30.00
CA LEU A 423 -25.39 -2.52 -29.57
C LEU A 423 -26.79 -3.13 -29.32
N LYS A 424 -27.18 -4.13 -30.12
CA LYS A 424 -28.48 -4.81 -30.02
C LYS A 424 -28.77 -5.44 -28.66
N LEU A 425 -27.78 -6.09 -28.03
CA LEU A 425 -27.99 -6.72 -26.72
C LEU A 425 -28.09 -5.65 -25.62
N LYS A 426 -27.37 -4.54 -25.75
CA LYS A 426 -27.42 -3.42 -24.79
C LYS A 426 -28.77 -2.70 -24.83
N GLU A 427 -29.32 -2.52 -26.03
CA GLU A 427 -30.67 -1.99 -26.27
C GLU A 427 -31.73 -2.95 -25.70
N GLU A 428 -31.63 -4.26 -25.99
CA GLU A 428 -32.57 -5.25 -25.44
C GLU A 428 -32.57 -5.28 -23.90
N ILE A 429 -31.41 -5.14 -23.26
CA ILE A 429 -31.29 -5.07 -21.79
C ILE A 429 -31.92 -3.78 -21.24
N ALA A 430 -31.77 -2.65 -21.95
CA ALA A 430 -32.38 -1.38 -21.54
C ALA A 430 -33.90 -1.42 -21.64
N ASP A 431 -34.43 -2.03 -22.71
CA ASP A 431 -35.86 -2.15 -22.95
C ASP A 431 -36.54 -3.12 -21.98
N LYS A 432 -35.84 -4.17 -21.55
CA LYS A 432 -36.38 -5.20 -20.64
C LYS A 432 -36.20 -4.86 -19.16
N ILE A 433 -35.21 -4.05 -18.80
CA ILE A 433 -34.98 -3.56 -17.43
C ILE A 433 -35.13 -2.04 -17.42
N ASP A 434 -36.37 -1.58 -17.62
CA ASP A 434 -36.71 -0.16 -17.60
C ASP A 434 -36.96 0.33 -16.16
N ILE A 435 -36.07 1.23 -15.70
CA ILE A 435 -36.11 1.79 -14.34
C ILE A 435 -37.30 2.74 -14.16
N GLU A 436 -37.73 3.46 -15.20
CA GLU A 436 -38.87 4.38 -15.14
C GLU A 436 -40.17 3.60 -14.99
N ILE A 437 -40.34 2.53 -15.77
CA ILE A 437 -41.49 1.62 -15.65
C ILE A 437 -41.46 0.91 -14.30
N LEU A 438 -40.30 0.42 -13.84
CA LEU A 438 -40.15 -0.19 -12.53
C LEU A 438 -40.57 0.76 -11.39
N SER A 439 -40.16 2.03 -11.47
CA SER A 439 -40.51 3.05 -10.46
C SER A 439 -42.00 3.36 -10.46
N GLN A 440 -42.63 3.39 -11.65
CA GLN A 440 -44.08 3.61 -11.79
C GLN A 440 -44.90 2.43 -11.27
N VAL A 441 -44.51 1.20 -11.62
CA VAL A 441 -45.19 -0.03 -11.17
C VAL A 441 -45.09 -0.13 -9.65
N LEU A 442 -43.90 0.04 -9.06
CA LEU A 442 -43.71 -0.03 -7.61
C LEU A 442 -44.38 1.12 -6.84
N GLY A 443 -44.58 2.28 -7.48
CA GLY A 443 -45.22 3.44 -6.85
C GLY A 443 -46.75 3.50 -6.96
N SER A 444 -47.37 2.76 -7.89
CA SER A 444 -48.82 2.84 -8.17
C SER A 444 -49.53 1.49 -8.37
N GLY A 445 -48.77 0.41 -8.53
CA GLY A 445 -49.28 -0.94 -8.78
C GLY A 445 -49.75 -1.66 -7.52
N SER A 446 -50.61 -2.67 -7.72
CA SER A 446 -50.97 -3.60 -6.65
C SER A 446 -49.78 -4.48 -6.27
N GLN A 447 -49.80 -5.03 -5.06
CA GLN A 447 -48.73 -5.91 -4.56
C GLN A 447 -48.47 -7.11 -5.51
N GLU A 448 -49.51 -7.63 -6.17
CA GLU A 448 -49.40 -8.70 -7.17
C GLU A 448 -48.75 -8.23 -8.47
N GLN A 449 -49.03 -7.01 -8.94
CA GLN A 449 -48.40 -6.44 -10.13
C GLN A 449 -46.91 -6.17 -9.89
N ASN A 450 -46.57 -5.67 -8.70
CA ASN A 450 -45.19 -5.51 -8.25
C ASN A 450 -44.47 -6.85 -8.24
N ALA A 451 -45.16 -7.90 -7.76
CA ALA A 451 -44.58 -9.23 -7.67
C ALA A 451 -44.29 -9.86 -9.04
N GLN A 452 -45.24 -9.75 -9.97
CA GLN A 452 -45.10 -10.26 -11.33
C GLN A 452 -44.00 -9.53 -12.11
N TYR A 453 -43.93 -8.20 -12.00
CA TYR A 453 -42.95 -7.42 -12.76
C TYR A 453 -41.51 -7.61 -12.24
N LEU A 454 -41.32 -7.66 -10.92
CA LEU A 454 -40.02 -7.99 -10.31
C LEU A 454 -39.56 -9.41 -10.67
N GLY A 455 -40.49 -10.38 -10.69
CA GLY A 455 -40.20 -11.73 -11.14
C GLY A 455 -39.72 -11.79 -12.60
N GLN A 456 -40.36 -11.00 -13.50
CA GLN A 456 -39.95 -10.90 -14.91
C GLN A 456 -38.56 -10.30 -15.09
N ILE A 457 -38.25 -9.22 -14.36
CA ILE A 457 -36.91 -8.59 -14.40
C ILE A 457 -35.84 -9.55 -13.89
N LEU A 458 -36.13 -10.25 -12.80
CA LEU A 458 -35.20 -11.22 -12.22
C LEU A 458 -34.95 -12.38 -13.19
N GLN A 459 -36.01 -12.94 -13.78
CA GLN A 459 -35.91 -14.00 -14.78
C GLN A 459 -35.07 -13.57 -15.99
N TYR A 460 -35.34 -12.37 -16.52
CA TYR A 460 -34.57 -11.83 -17.64
C TYR A 460 -33.09 -11.60 -17.29
N SER A 461 -32.82 -11.08 -16.09
CA SER A 461 -31.46 -10.85 -15.59
C SER A 461 -30.69 -12.16 -15.47
N LEU A 462 -31.32 -13.19 -14.90
CA LEU A 462 -30.73 -14.53 -14.76
C LEU A 462 -30.48 -15.20 -16.12
N ASP A 463 -31.43 -15.10 -17.06
CA ASP A 463 -31.26 -15.62 -18.42
C ASP A 463 -30.13 -14.92 -19.17
N THR A 464 -29.95 -13.62 -18.94
CA THR A 464 -28.88 -12.83 -19.56
C THR A 464 -27.51 -13.18 -18.96
N VAL A 465 -27.40 -13.31 -17.63
CA VAL A 465 -26.18 -13.79 -16.96
C VAL A 465 -25.79 -15.18 -17.48
N ARG A 466 -26.78 -16.08 -17.62
CA ARG A 466 -26.56 -17.42 -18.19
C ARG A 466 -25.96 -17.35 -19.59
N LYS A 467 -26.54 -16.54 -20.49
CA LYS A 467 -26.05 -16.36 -21.87
C LYS A 467 -24.63 -15.80 -21.94
N LEU A 468 -24.24 -14.98 -20.97
CA LEU A 468 -22.91 -14.35 -20.93
C LEU A 468 -21.85 -15.22 -20.25
N SER A 469 -22.25 -16.30 -19.58
CA SER A 469 -21.35 -17.16 -18.80
C SER A 469 -20.75 -18.31 -19.63
N ALA A 470 -19.66 -18.89 -19.11
CA ALA A 470 -19.02 -20.03 -19.76
C ALA A 470 -19.89 -21.29 -19.71
N ALA A 471 -19.89 -22.08 -20.78
CA ALA A 471 -20.70 -23.31 -20.92
C ALA A 471 -20.49 -24.32 -19.76
N ALA A 472 -19.31 -24.34 -19.14
CA ALA A 472 -19.01 -25.22 -18.01
C ALA A 472 -19.78 -24.87 -16.72
N LYS A 473 -20.23 -23.62 -16.56
CA LYS A 473 -21.00 -23.13 -15.39
C LYS A 473 -22.50 -23.06 -15.65
N GLU A 474 -22.91 -23.25 -16.90
CA GLU A 474 -24.30 -23.08 -17.34
C GLU A 474 -25.25 -24.08 -16.65
N ASP A 475 -24.85 -25.35 -16.51
CA ASP A 475 -25.68 -26.40 -15.92
C ASP A 475 -25.87 -26.24 -14.41
N GLU A 476 -24.86 -25.73 -13.70
CA GLU A 476 -24.95 -25.47 -12.26
C GLU A 476 -25.82 -24.24 -11.98
N MET A 477 -25.60 -23.16 -12.74
CA MET A 477 -26.44 -21.97 -12.68
C MET A 477 -27.88 -22.24 -13.10
N LYS A 478 -28.13 -23.15 -14.04
CA LYS A 478 -29.49 -23.51 -14.45
C LYS A 478 -30.28 -24.15 -13.30
N ARG A 479 -29.64 -25.02 -12.51
CA ARG A 479 -30.27 -25.65 -11.34
C ARG A 479 -30.59 -24.65 -10.23
N SER A 480 -29.69 -23.70 -9.96
CA SER A 480 -29.93 -22.64 -8.96
C SER A 480 -30.97 -21.63 -9.44
N HIS A 481 -30.95 -21.28 -10.74
CA HIS A 481 -31.97 -20.46 -11.40
C HIS A 481 -33.36 -21.10 -11.29
N GLU A 482 -33.52 -22.36 -11.71
CA GLU A 482 -34.81 -23.06 -11.64
C GLU A 482 -35.34 -23.12 -10.20
N LYS A 483 -34.46 -23.38 -9.22
CA LYS A 483 -34.82 -23.37 -7.79
C LYS A 483 -35.30 -22.00 -7.31
N LEU A 484 -34.61 -20.92 -7.67
CA LEU A 484 -34.99 -19.57 -7.28
C LEU A 484 -36.30 -19.13 -7.92
N LEU A 485 -36.56 -19.52 -9.17
CA LEU A 485 -37.84 -19.24 -9.84
C LEU A 485 -38.99 -20.02 -9.21
N THR A 486 -38.79 -21.28 -8.82
CA THR A 486 -39.82 -22.04 -8.09
C THR A 486 -40.12 -21.41 -6.73
N GLU A 487 -39.09 -21.00 -5.98
CA GLU A 487 -39.28 -20.32 -4.69
C GLU A 487 -40.01 -18.97 -4.85
N LEU A 488 -39.77 -18.25 -5.95
CA LEU A 488 -40.43 -16.98 -6.24
C LEU A 488 -41.89 -17.17 -6.70
N ALA A 489 -42.17 -18.21 -7.47
CA ALA A 489 -43.51 -18.58 -7.91
C ALA A 489 -44.38 -19.06 -6.74
N ASP A 490 -43.82 -19.89 -5.87
CA ASP A 490 -44.50 -20.36 -4.65
C ASP A 490 -44.80 -19.16 -3.73
N ALA A 491 -43.82 -18.28 -3.49
CA ALA A 491 -44.01 -17.08 -2.68
C ALA A 491 -45.02 -16.09 -3.31
N SER A 492 -45.06 -15.97 -4.63
CA SER A 492 -46.05 -15.13 -5.34
C SER A 492 -47.47 -15.69 -5.26
N SER A 493 -47.64 -17.02 -5.17
CA SER A 493 -48.95 -17.64 -5.01
C SER A 493 -49.52 -17.47 -3.59
N ASP A 494 -48.65 -17.41 -2.58
CA ASP A 494 -49.02 -17.16 -1.18
C ASP A 494 -49.42 -15.71 -0.89
N VAL A 495 -49.01 -14.74 -1.73
CA VAL A 495 -49.42 -13.31 -1.62
C VAL A 495 -50.94 -13.14 -1.70
N ALA A 496 -51.63 -14.03 -2.43
CA ALA A 496 -53.09 -14.03 -2.55
C ALA A 496 -53.82 -14.45 -1.24
N SER A 497 -53.10 -15.01 -0.26
CA SER A 497 -53.67 -15.58 0.98
C SER A 497 -53.60 -14.70 2.23
N GLY A 498 -52.95 -13.52 2.15
CA GLY A 498 -52.84 -12.54 3.27
C GLY A 498 -51.39 -12.28 3.73
N GLY A 499 -51.22 -11.41 4.74
CA GLY A 499 -49.96 -10.70 5.09
C GLY A 499 -48.68 -11.50 5.30
N SER A 500 -48.73 -12.84 5.43
CA SER A 500 -47.55 -13.72 5.42
C SER A 500 -46.90 -13.84 4.03
N GLY A 501 -47.70 -13.81 2.95
CA GLY A 501 -47.20 -13.98 1.58
C GLY A 501 -46.37 -12.81 1.07
N VAL A 502 -46.67 -11.58 1.53
CA VAL A 502 -45.90 -10.37 1.22
C VAL A 502 -44.46 -10.46 1.72
N ARG A 503 -44.29 -10.96 2.95
CA ARG A 503 -42.97 -11.13 3.57
C ARG A 503 -42.17 -12.24 2.87
N SER A 504 -42.82 -13.35 2.55
CA SER A 504 -42.20 -14.45 1.78
C SER A 504 -41.75 -13.99 0.40
N PHE A 505 -42.57 -13.20 -0.30
CA PHE A 505 -42.23 -12.64 -1.61
C PHE A 505 -41.04 -11.67 -1.55
N ALA A 506 -41.03 -10.74 -0.59
CA ALA A 506 -39.92 -9.81 -0.40
C ALA A 506 -38.58 -10.50 -0.11
N ILE A 507 -38.61 -11.59 0.68
CA ILE A 507 -37.44 -12.42 0.96
C ILE A 507 -36.98 -13.15 -0.31
N ALA A 508 -37.91 -13.72 -1.09
CA ALA A 508 -37.59 -14.41 -2.34
C ALA A 508 -36.95 -13.47 -3.37
N VAL A 509 -37.49 -12.26 -3.55
CA VAL A 509 -36.91 -11.24 -4.46
C VAL A 509 -35.53 -10.80 -3.99
N SER A 510 -35.35 -10.54 -2.69
CA SER A 510 -34.05 -10.13 -2.13
C SER A 510 -33.00 -11.23 -2.33
N LYS A 511 -33.38 -12.49 -2.13
CA LYS A 511 -32.52 -13.66 -2.37
C LYS A 511 -32.18 -13.83 -3.86
N GLY A 512 -33.16 -13.66 -4.74
CA GLY A 512 -32.96 -13.71 -6.19
C GLY A 512 -32.01 -12.62 -6.68
N LEU A 513 -32.22 -11.38 -6.25
CA LEU A 513 -31.39 -10.24 -6.65
C LEU A 513 -29.96 -10.37 -6.11
N ARG A 514 -29.81 -10.86 -4.87
CA ARG A 514 -28.50 -11.18 -4.30
C ARG A 514 -27.74 -12.19 -5.17
N PHE A 515 -28.41 -13.26 -5.57
CA PHE A 515 -27.82 -14.26 -6.45
C PHE A 515 -27.38 -13.66 -7.79
N VAL A 516 -28.23 -12.85 -8.45
CA VAL A 516 -27.87 -12.17 -9.70
C VAL A 516 -26.64 -11.27 -9.53
N VAL A 517 -26.57 -10.49 -8.46
CA VAL A 517 -25.43 -9.58 -8.21
C VAL A 517 -24.15 -10.37 -7.92
N GLU A 518 -24.23 -11.48 -7.19
CA GLU A 518 -23.09 -12.36 -6.92
C GLU A 518 -22.56 -12.99 -8.22
N GLU A 519 -23.44 -13.55 -9.06
CA GLU A 519 -23.06 -14.13 -10.35
C GLU A 519 -22.47 -13.09 -11.32
N ILE A 520 -23.03 -11.88 -11.38
CA ILE A 520 -22.47 -10.79 -12.19
C ILE A 520 -21.06 -10.43 -11.72
N ARG A 521 -20.78 -10.44 -10.41
CA ARG A 521 -19.45 -10.16 -9.87
C ARG A 521 -18.44 -11.24 -10.26
N GLU A 522 -18.82 -12.52 -10.18
CA GLU A 522 -17.97 -13.63 -10.62
C GLU A 522 -17.69 -13.57 -12.11
N LEU A 523 -18.74 -13.35 -12.92
CA LEU A 523 -18.62 -13.20 -14.36
C LEU A 523 -17.71 -12.04 -14.73
N ARG A 524 -17.83 -10.90 -14.04
CA ARG A 524 -16.95 -9.74 -14.24
C ARG A 524 -15.49 -10.08 -13.94
N ALA A 525 -15.22 -10.82 -12.86
CA ALA A 525 -13.87 -11.26 -12.53
C ALA A 525 -13.29 -12.18 -13.61
N GLU A 526 -14.08 -13.12 -14.11
CA GLU A 526 -13.69 -14.05 -15.17
C GLU A 526 -13.44 -13.34 -16.51
N VAL A 527 -14.36 -12.47 -16.94
CA VAL A 527 -14.21 -11.66 -18.16
C VAL A 527 -12.99 -10.74 -18.05
N ASN A 528 -12.76 -10.12 -16.89
CA ASN A 528 -11.58 -9.27 -16.68
C ASN A 528 -10.29 -10.09 -16.71
N LYS A 529 -10.26 -11.28 -16.09
CA LYS A 529 -9.13 -12.20 -16.16
C LYS A 529 -8.81 -12.57 -17.61
N VAL A 530 -9.82 -12.97 -18.39
CA VAL A 530 -9.66 -13.32 -19.82
C VAL A 530 -9.21 -12.11 -20.63
N ARG A 531 -9.76 -10.91 -20.39
CA ARG A 531 -9.31 -9.67 -21.05
C ARG A 531 -7.86 -9.35 -20.74
N ILE A 532 -7.43 -9.52 -19.48
CA ILE A 532 -6.04 -9.34 -19.08
C ILE A 532 -5.16 -10.37 -19.80
N GLU A 533 -5.52 -11.65 -19.75
CA GLU A 533 -4.73 -12.74 -20.36
C GLU A 533 -4.64 -12.66 -21.89
N MET A 534 -5.72 -12.30 -22.58
CA MET A 534 -5.79 -12.31 -24.05
C MET A 534 -5.38 -10.98 -24.69
N ALA A 535 -5.72 -9.84 -24.09
CA ALA A 535 -5.50 -8.53 -24.71
C ALA A 535 -4.31 -7.77 -24.09
N ALA A 536 -4.28 -7.65 -22.76
CA ALA A 536 -3.26 -6.83 -22.09
C ALA A 536 -1.92 -7.56 -21.97
N GLN A 537 -1.94 -8.85 -21.65
CA GLN A 537 -0.75 -9.62 -21.30
C GLN A 537 0.26 -9.81 -22.43
N PRO A 538 -0.12 -10.10 -23.68
CA PRO A 538 0.85 -10.18 -24.78
C PRO A 538 1.54 -8.83 -25.04
N ILE A 539 0.78 -7.73 -24.93
CA ILE A 539 1.29 -6.36 -25.15
C ILE A 539 2.27 -5.98 -24.02
N LEU A 540 1.85 -6.18 -22.77
CA LEU A 540 2.65 -5.84 -21.59
C LEU A 540 3.86 -6.78 -21.39
N ARG A 541 3.85 -7.99 -21.95
CA ARG A 541 5.04 -8.85 -22.01
C ARG A 541 6.02 -8.48 -23.11
N GLY A 542 5.56 -7.72 -24.11
CA GLY A 542 6.38 -7.23 -25.21
C GLY A 542 7.18 -5.98 -24.84
N SER A 543 7.57 -5.22 -25.86
CA SER A 543 8.33 -3.97 -25.69
C SER A 543 7.57 -2.92 -24.89
N ALA A 544 6.24 -2.86 -25.00
CA ALA A 544 5.42 -1.85 -24.33
C ALA A 544 5.54 -1.91 -22.79
N GLY A 545 5.61 -3.10 -22.19
CA GLY A 545 5.84 -3.23 -20.74
C GLY A 545 7.25 -2.81 -20.32
N VAL A 546 8.25 -3.11 -21.15
CA VAL A 546 9.64 -2.67 -20.92
C VAL A 546 9.74 -1.15 -20.99
N GLU A 547 9.17 -0.54 -22.02
CA GLU A 547 9.12 0.93 -22.21
C GLU A 547 8.39 1.61 -21.05
N TYR A 548 7.28 1.04 -20.58
CA TYR A 548 6.56 1.53 -19.41
C TYR A 548 7.44 1.55 -18.16
N LEU A 549 8.14 0.44 -17.87
CA LEU A 549 9.03 0.36 -16.72
C LEU A 549 10.28 1.24 -16.86
N GLN A 550 10.82 1.38 -18.07
CA GLN A 550 11.90 2.31 -18.37
C GLN A 550 11.49 3.75 -18.07
N LYS A 551 10.32 4.16 -18.55
CA LYS A 551 9.78 5.49 -18.29
C LYS A 551 9.55 5.71 -16.79
N ALA A 552 8.90 4.79 -16.11
CA ALA A 552 8.66 4.87 -14.68
C ALA A 552 9.96 4.94 -13.86
N PHE A 553 11.00 4.22 -14.29
CA PHE A 553 12.32 4.29 -13.65
C PHE A 553 13.03 5.63 -13.94
N ALA A 554 12.94 6.13 -15.17
CA ALA A 554 13.46 7.45 -15.55
C ALA A 554 12.79 8.58 -14.78
N ASP A 555 11.48 8.50 -14.55
CA ASP A 555 10.72 9.49 -13.78
C ASP A 555 11.18 9.55 -12.31
N ARG A 556 11.69 8.43 -11.76
CA ARG A 556 12.14 8.33 -10.37
C ARG A 556 13.62 8.68 -10.17
N TYR A 557 14.49 8.19 -11.04
CA TYR A 557 15.95 8.27 -10.87
C TYR A 557 16.66 9.12 -11.94
N GLY A 558 15.90 9.66 -12.89
CA GLY A 558 16.41 10.43 -14.02
C GLY A 558 16.73 9.57 -15.24
N PRO A 559 16.91 10.21 -16.42
CA PRO A 559 17.25 9.51 -17.66
C PRO A 559 18.63 8.84 -17.56
N PRO A 560 18.93 7.84 -18.41
CA PRO A 560 20.19 7.09 -18.37
C PRO A 560 21.45 7.97 -18.43
N ALA A 561 21.40 9.09 -19.16
CA ALA A 561 22.52 10.04 -19.25
C ALA A 561 22.91 10.69 -17.90
N ASN A 562 21.99 10.71 -16.93
CA ASN A 562 22.21 11.27 -15.59
C ASN A 562 22.53 10.17 -14.56
N ALA A 563 22.72 8.92 -14.99
CA ALA A 563 23.10 7.84 -14.10
C ALA A 563 24.48 8.14 -13.48
N SER A 564 24.49 8.30 -12.16
CA SER A 564 25.68 8.70 -11.40
C SER A 564 25.63 8.14 -9.99
N ALA A 565 26.73 8.24 -9.25
CA ALA A 565 26.79 7.84 -7.84
C ALA A 565 25.76 8.57 -6.97
N SER A 566 25.30 9.77 -7.35
CA SER A 566 24.28 10.52 -6.60
C SER A 566 22.85 10.09 -6.90
N SER A 567 22.57 9.54 -8.08
CA SER A 567 21.22 9.11 -8.47
C SER A 567 20.98 7.62 -8.24
N LEU A 568 22.03 6.79 -8.41
CA LEU A 568 21.98 5.32 -8.31
C LEU A 568 23.17 4.77 -7.50
N PRO A 569 23.34 5.17 -6.22
CA PRO A 569 24.49 4.76 -5.41
C PRO A 569 24.59 3.24 -5.23
N LEU A 570 23.47 2.54 -4.94
CA LEU A 570 23.51 1.11 -4.64
C LEU A 570 23.67 0.27 -5.91
N THR A 571 23.06 0.67 -7.02
CA THR A 571 23.29 0.06 -8.32
C THR A 571 24.73 0.26 -8.81
N LEU A 572 25.34 1.44 -8.59
CA LEU A 572 26.75 1.64 -8.90
C LEU A 572 27.66 0.76 -8.01
N GLN A 573 27.37 0.68 -6.71
CA GLN A 573 28.10 -0.21 -5.79
C GLN A 573 27.99 -1.67 -6.25
N PHE A 574 26.79 -2.13 -6.61
CA PHE A 574 26.54 -3.45 -7.16
C PHE A 574 27.37 -3.72 -8.43
N VAL A 575 27.35 -2.80 -9.40
CA VAL A 575 28.14 -2.94 -10.65
C VAL A 575 29.64 -2.99 -10.34
N SER A 576 30.13 -2.14 -9.44
CA SER A 576 31.56 -2.09 -9.08
C SER A 576 32.04 -3.35 -8.36
N ALA A 577 31.27 -3.88 -7.42
CA ALA A 577 31.58 -5.11 -6.70
C ALA A 577 31.54 -6.34 -7.63
N SER A 578 30.62 -6.34 -8.60
CA SER A 578 30.52 -7.38 -9.60
C SER A 578 31.72 -7.34 -10.56
N LYS A 579 32.10 -6.16 -11.04
CA LYS A 579 33.27 -5.95 -11.92
C LYS A 579 34.56 -6.54 -11.35
N SER A 580 34.78 -6.48 -10.04
CA SER A 580 36.01 -7.02 -9.44
C SER A 580 36.10 -8.54 -9.44
N VAL A 581 34.97 -9.26 -9.57
CA VAL A 581 34.94 -10.73 -9.51
C VAL A 581 34.50 -11.40 -10.82
N VAL A 582 33.94 -10.63 -11.76
CA VAL A 582 33.25 -11.15 -12.95
C VAL A 582 34.16 -12.04 -13.80
N GLU A 583 35.40 -11.61 -14.05
CA GLU A 583 36.36 -12.35 -14.88
C GLU A 583 36.81 -13.66 -14.23
N GLN A 584 36.97 -13.66 -12.90
CA GLN A 584 37.30 -14.88 -12.17
C GLN A 584 36.13 -15.87 -12.21
N GLN A 585 34.92 -15.42 -11.88
CA GLN A 585 33.74 -16.29 -11.83
C GLN A 585 33.39 -16.84 -13.22
N TRP A 586 33.55 -16.03 -14.28
CA TRP A 586 33.38 -16.47 -15.65
C TRP A 586 34.42 -17.52 -16.04
N ARG A 587 35.71 -17.29 -15.76
CA ARG A 587 36.78 -18.26 -16.04
C ARG A 587 36.54 -19.61 -15.35
N GLU A 588 36.22 -19.58 -14.06
CA GLU A 588 35.92 -20.81 -13.32
C GLU A 588 34.65 -21.52 -13.83
N HIS A 589 33.68 -20.79 -14.39
CA HIS A 589 32.54 -21.38 -15.09
C HIS A 589 32.95 -22.01 -16.41
N SER A 590 33.72 -21.31 -17.25
CA SER A 590 34.22 -21.81 -18.53
C SER A 590 35.10 -23.06 -18.36
N GLU A 591 35.98 -23.07 -17.36
CA GLU A 591 36.79 -24.25 -17.00
C GLU A 591 35.90 -25.42 -16.59
N ALA A 592 34.90 -25.18 -15.73
CA ALA A 592 33.97 -26.22 -15.32
C ALA A 592 33.15 -26.78 -16.51
N LEU A 593 32.71 -25.90 -17.41
CA LEU A 593 32.01 -26.27 -18.64
C LEU A 593 32.91 -27.12 -19.56
N SER A 594 34.18 -26.73 -19.73
CA SER A 594 35.17 -27.48 -20.52
C SER A 594 35.53 -28.84 -19.92
N SER A 595 35.42 -28.98 -18.59
CA SER A 595 35.70 -30.21 -17.85
C SER A 595 34.53 -31.20 -17.86
N LEU A 596 33.36 -30.80 -18.37
CA LEU A 596 32.23 -31.71 -18.52
C LEU A 596 32.59 -32.79 -19.54
N PRO A 597 32.40 -34.08 -19.22
CA PRO A 597 32.61 -35.12 -20.20
C PRO A 597 31.65 -34.91 -21.38
N SER A 598 32.21 -34.77 -22.58
CA SER A 598 31.47 -34.89 -23.83
C SER A 598 30.69 -36.21 -23.79
N SER A 599 29.41 -36.17 -24.16
CA SER A 599 28.48 -37.31 -24.08
C SER A 599 29.19 -38.61 -24.49
N GLY A 600 29.37 -39.53 -23.53
CA GLY A 600 29.90 -40.87 -23.81
C GLY A 600 31.04 -41.42 -22.95
N ARG A 601 31.69 -40.65 -22.05
CA ARG A 601 32.72 -41.24 -21.17
C ARG A 601 32.84 -40.53 -19.83
N ALA A 602 32.25 -41.08 -18.78
CA ALA A 602 32.47 -40.60 -17.41
C ALA A 602 33.87 -41.02 -16.93
N PRO A 603 34.78 -40.09 -16.54
CA PRO A 603 35.86 -40.42 -15.65
C PRO A 603 35.27 -40.50 -14.23
N GLY A 604 35.40 -41.64 -13.57
CA GLY A 604 35.03 -41.80 -12.17
C GLY A 604 35.86 -40.88 -11.28
N ILE A 605 35.29 -39.76 -10.85
CA ILE A 605 35.86 -38.95 -9.78
C ILE A 605 35.28 -39.45 -8.46
N VAL A 606 36.17 -40.00 -7.64
CA VAL A 606 35.92 -40.54 -6.31
C VAL A 606 35.37 -39.42 -5.40
N PRO A 607 34.26 -39.61 -4.66
CA PRO A 607 33.84 -38.65 -3.65
C PRO A 607 34.92 -38.58 -2.56
N VAL A 608 35.29 -37.37 -2.14
CA VAL A 608 36.23 -37.13 -1.03
C VAL A 608 35.60 -37.65 0.26
N VAL A 609 35.85 -38.92 0.55
CA VAL A 609 35.80 -39.47 1.90
C VAL A 609 37.14 -39.13 2.52
N LEU A 610 37.17 -38.32 3.57
CA LEU A 610 38.34 -38.25 4.45
C LEU A 610 38.50 -39.63 5.13
N ARG A 611 39.31 -40.53 4.55
CA ARG A 611 40.01 -41.59 5.30
C ARG A 611 41.08 -42.31 4.49
N ALA A 612 42.13 -42.69 5.21
CA ALA A 612 43.29 -43.45 4.75
C ALA A 612 42.94 -44.89 4.31
N GLY A 613 43.60 -45.36 3.24
CA GLY A 613 43.91 -46.77 3.00
C GLY A 613 42.96 -47.61 2.12
N HIS A 614 43.39 -47.85 0.87
CA HIS A 614 43.25 -49.03 -0.01
C HIS A 614 41.88 -49.70 -0.33
N GLY A 615 41.65 -49.88 -1.64
CA GLY A 615 41.10 -51.12 -2.26
C GLY A 615 39.67 -51.09 -2.82
N ALA A 616 39.51 -51.16 -4.16
CA ALA A 616 38.24 -51.38 -4.90
C ALA A 616 37.82 -52.89 -4.91
N PRO A 617 36.58 -53.28 -5.32
CA PRO A 617 36.22 -53.39 -6.75
C PRO A 617 34.73 -53.13 -7.18
N VAL A 618 34.61 -52.86 -8.50
CA VAL A 618 33.56 -52.98 -9.55
C VAL A 618 32.11 -53.48 -9.26
N GLY A 619 31.11 -52.80 -9.84
CA GLY A 619 29.73 -53.32 -10.04
C GLY A 619 28.75 -52.41 -10.82
N GLN A 620 28.59 -52.71 -12.12
CA GLN A 620 27.59 -52.40 -13.18
C GLN A 620 26.41 -51.39 -13.03
N SER A 621 26.22 -50.67 -14.14
CA SER A 621 25.20 -49.69 -14.51
C SER A 621 23.92 -50.29 -15.13
N SER A 622 22.76 -49.66 -14.87
CA SER A 622 21.53 -49.82 -15.65
C SER A 622 21.15 -48.51 -16.35
N SER A 623 20.94 -48.60 -17.67
CA SER A 623 20.65 -47.53 -18.62
C SER A 623 19.16 -47.45 -18.96
N SER A 624 18.65 -46.25 -19.29
CA SER A 624 17.44 -46.04 -20.12
C SER A 624 17.35 -44.56 -20.60
N PRO A 625 16.61 -44.29 -21.68
CA PRO A 625 17.21 -43.79 -22.92
C PRO A 625 17.01 -42.29 -23.21
N GLU A 626 17.86 -41.80 -24.12
CA GLU A 626 17.82 -40.48 -24.75
C GLU A 626 16.45 -40.18 -25.38
N ALA A 627 15.90 -39.02 -25.05
CA ALA A 627 14.78 -38.40 -25.76
C ALA A 627 15.17 -37.00 -26.21
N ALA A 628 14.79 -36.70 -27.44
CA ALA A 628 15.22 -35.59 -28.28
C ALA A 628 14.88 -34.19 -27.71
N SER A 629 15.77 -33.26 -28.06
CA SER A 629 15.66 -31.80 -28.07
C SER A 629 14.24 -31.22 -28.03
N GLY A 630 13.91 -30.61 -26.89
CA GLY A 630 12.87 -29.59 -26.73
C GLY A 630 13.41 -28.51 -25.80
N ASP A 631 14.02 -27.48 -26.39
CA ASP A 631 14.62 -26.36 -25.67
C ASP A 631 13.53 -25.50 -25.01
N SER A 632 13.32 -25.73 -23.71
CA SER A 632 12.39 -24.96 -22.86
C SER A 632 13.11 -24.29 -21.68
N GLY A 633 14.45 -24.26 -21.70
CA GLY A 633 15.28 -23.72 -20.63
C GLY A 633 15.41 -22.19 -20.68
N GLN A 634 15.66 -21.57 -19.52
CA GLN A 634 16.11 -20.18 -19.47
C GLN A 634 17.48 -19.99 -20.18
N PRO A 635 17.73 -18.83 -20.81
CA PRO A 635 18.86 -18.64 -21.72
C PRO A 635 20.23 -18.74 -21.03
N GLU A 636 21.20 -19.31 -21.74
CA GLU A 636 22.61 -19.28 -21.38
C GLU A 636 23.17 -17.84 -21.44
N CYS A 637 24.23 -17.56 -20.69
CA CYS A 637 24.92 -16.29 -20.73
C CYS A 637 25.83 -16.24 -21.96
N ASN A 638 25.59 -15.28 -22.86
CA ASN A 638 26.32 -15.17 -24.14
C ASN A 638 27.77 -14.68 -23.97
N GLY A 639 28.16 -14.34 -22.74
CA GLY A 639 29.47 -13.80 -22.42
C GLY A 639 29.61 -12.29 -22.65
N ASP A 640 28.51 -11.61 -22.94
CA ASP A 640 28.44 -10.16 -23.01
C ASP A 640 28.81 -9.52 -21.67
N ARG A 641 29.50 -8.39 -21.71
CA ARG A 641 30.05 -7.73 -20.51
C ARG A 641 28.94 -7.36 -19.52
N LEU A 642 27.82 -6.84 -20.01
CA LEU A 642 26.68 -6.44 -19.17
C LEU A 642 25.99 -7.66 -18.56
N ASP A 643 25.62 -8.65 -19.37
CA ASP A 643 24.96 -9.88 -18.94
C ASP A 643 25.78 -10.62 -17.85
N LYS A 644 27.11 -10.73 -18.06
CA LYS A 644 28.04 -11.26 -17.04
C LYS A 644 27.97 -10.50 -15.73
N ILE A 645 28.05 -9.17 -15.77
CA ILE A 645 28.03 -8.31 -14.57
C ILE A 645 26.72 -8.48 -13.82
N VAL A 646 25.58 -8.45 -14.51
CA VAL A 646 24.25 -8.55 -13.90
C VAL A 646 24.04 -9.93 -13.28
N ARG A 647 24.32 -11.02 -14.03
CA ARG A 647 24.12 -12.39 -13.54
C ARG A 647 25.04 -12.75 -12.38
N ILE A 648 26.32 -12.38 -12.46
CA ILE A 648 27.29 -12.65 -11.38
C ILE A 648 26.99 -11.78 -10.17
N GLY A 649 26.61 -10.51 -10.37
CA GLY A 649 26.19 -9.65 -9.26
C GLY A 649 24.94 -10.18 -8.55
N LEU A 650 23.94 -10.62 -9.30
CA LEU A 650 22.74 -11.24 -8.72
C LEU A 650 23.08 -12.53 -7.96
N LEU A 651 24.02 -13.34 -8.47
CA LEU A 651 24.52 -14.51 -7.75
C LEU A 651 25.19 -14.11 -6.43
N GLN A 652 25.97 -13.03 -6.39
CA GLN A 652 26.56 -12.52 -5.14
C GLN A 652 25.49 -12.06 -4.14
N LEU A 653 24.46 -11.36 -4.61
CA LEU A 653 23.35 -10.90 -3.76
C LEU A 653 22.60 -12.07 -3.11
N ILE A 654 22.19 -13.08 -3.88
CA ILE A 654 21.46 -14.23 -3.34
C ILE A 654 22.34 -15.16 -2.49
N SER A 655 23.65 -15.17 -2.73
CA SER A 655 24.60 -16.01 -1.98
C SER A 655 25.05 -15.35 -0.67
N SER A 656 24.65 -14.11 -0.40
CA SER A 656 24.90 -13.45 0.86
C SER A 656 24.17 -14.14 2.00
N MET A 657 24.85 -14.27 3.15
CA MET A 657 24.25 -14.81 4.38
C MET A 657 23.37 -13.78 5.09
N GLU A 658 23.62 -12.49 4.87
CA GLU A 658 22.79 -11.41 5.37
C GLU A 658 21.49 -11.33 4.55
N GLU A 659 20.36 -11.17 5.21
CA GLU A 659 19.08 -11.03 4.52
C GLU A 659 19.01 -9.74 3.71
N LEU A 660 18.52 -9.84 2.48
CA LEU A 660 18.32 -8.66 1.64
C LEU A 660 17.35 -7.70 2.31
N GLN A 661 17.77 -6.46 2.56
CA GLN A 661 16.90 -5.42 3.10
C GLN A 661 16.53 -4.43 2.01
N THR A 662 15.38 -3.77 2.15
CA THR A 662 14.94 -2.74 1.20
C THR A 662 15.97 -1.61 1.07
N GLN A 663 16.73 -1.31 2.12
CA GLN A 663 17.71 -0.22 2.15
C GLN A 663 19.07 -0.58 1.52
N SER A 664 19.39 -1.88 1.40
CA SER A 664 20.66 -2.37 0.84
C SER A 664 20.51 -2.97 -0.56
N THR A 665 19.28 -3.04 -1.07
CA THR A 665 18.99 -3.59 -2.39
C THR A 665 19.26 -2.53 -3.46
N PRO A 666 19.94 -2.86 -4.57
CA PRO A 666 20.13 -1.92 -5.67
C PRO A 666 18.81 -1.37 -6.19
N GLU A 667 18.80 -0.10 -6.61
CA GLU A 667 17.59 0.60 -7.01
C GLU A 667 16.89 -0.11 -8.18
N THR A 668 17.68 -0.71 -9.08
CA THR A 668 17.23 -1.51 -10.23
C THR A 668 16.57 -2.84 -9.88
N PHE A 669 16.63 -3.28 -8.61
CA PHE A 669 16.01 -4.53 -8.15
C PHE A 669 14.90 -4.32 -7.11
N HIS A 670 14.50 -3.08 -6.81
CA HIS A 670 13.44 -2.79 -5.85
C HIS A 670 12.11 -3.51 -6.14
N LEU A 671 11.70 -3.59 -7.41
CA LEU A 671 10.48 -4.31 -7.81
C LEU A 671 10.63 -5.85 -7.70
N ASN A 672 11.87 -6.36 -7.65
CA ASN A 672 12.19 -7.78 -7.60
C ASN A 672 12.71 -8.24 -6.23
N LEU A 673 12.72 -7.37 -5.22
CA LEU A 673 13.23 -7.66 -3.88
C LEU A 673 12.64 -8.94 -3.28
N GLN A 674 11.32 -9.10 -3.34
CA GLN A 674 10.65 -10.27 -2.75
C GLN A 674 11.00 -11.57 -3.50
N ARG A 675 11.18 -11.52 -4.83
CA ARG A 675 11.66 -12.67 -5.62
C ARG A 675 13.09 -13.05 -5.22
N LEU A 676 13.97 -12.06 -5.09
CA LEU A 676 15.36 -12.28 -4.70
C LEU A 676 15.47 -12.81 -3.27
N LYS A 677 14.63 -12.33 -2.34
CA LYS A 677 14.50 -12.89 -0.99
C LYS A 677 14.06 -14.35 -1.01
N ALA A 678 13.07 -14.70 -1.83
CA ALA A 678 12.63 -16.08 -1.99
C ALA A 678 13.76 -16.98 -2.48
N VAL A 679 14.52 -16.54 -3.49
CA VAL A 679 15.69 -17.29 -3.98
C VAL A 679 16.80 -17.37 -2.94
N GLN A 680 17.10 -16.29 -2.21
CA GLN A 680 18.09 -16.29 -1.13
C GLN A 680 17.68 -17.26 0.00
N CYS A 681 16.40 -17.30 0.35
CA CYS A 681 15.86 -18.27 1.31
C CYS A 681 16.06 -19.70 0.78
N GLN A 682 15.75 -19.97 -0.49
CA GLN A 682 16.03 -21.27 -1.10
C GLN A 682 17.53 -21.60 -1.13
N PHE A 683 18.40 -20.64 -1.39
CA PHE A 683 19.86 -20.83 -1.37
C PHE A 683 20.33 -21.29 0.02
N LYS A 684 19.92 -20.59 1.09
CA LYS A 684 20.20 -20.97 2.49
C LYS A 684 19.60 -22.32 2.84
N ARG A 685 18.39 -22.62 2.35
CA ARG A 685 17.71 -23.90 2.55
C ARG A 685 18.45 -25.06 1.90
N VAL A 686 18.93 -24.89 0.67
CA VAL A 686 19.75 -25.89 -0.04
C VAL A 686 21.02 -26.19 0.76
N ILE A 687 21.66 -25.19 1.35
CA ILE A 687 22.82 -25.39 2.25
C ILE A 687 22.42 -26.21 3.48
N GLY A 688 21.30 -25.88 4.14
CA GLY A 688 20.81 -26.61 5.30
C GLY A 688 20.50 -28.08 5.01
N ILE A 689 19.81 -28.35 3.89
CA ILE A 689 19.47 -29.73 3.45
C ILE A 689 20.74 -30.49 3.08
N ALA A 690 21.64 -29.90 2.28
CA ALA A 690 22.90 -30.53 1.89
C ALA A 690 23.78 -30.88 3.11
N THR A 691 23.84 -29.97 4.10
CA THR A 691 24.57 -30.19 5.35
C THR A 691 23.93 -31.32 6.17
N SER A 692 22.61 -31.37 6.26
CA SER A 692 21.87 -32.43 6.97
C SER A 692 22.10 -33.80 6.32
N MET A 693 22.03 -33.88 4.99
CA MET A 693 22.30 -35.12 4.25
C MET A 693 23.76 -35.58 4.43
N LEU A 694 24.70 -34.64 4.48
CA LEU A 694 26.12 -34.94 4.71
C LEU A 694 26.36 -35.46 6.14
N ILE A 695 25.75 -34.84 7.14
CA ILE A 695 25.86 -35.28 8.54
C ILE A 695 25.21 -36.66 8.73
N LEU A 696 24.00 -36.87 8.21
CA LEU A 696 23.34 -38.18 8.31
C LEU A 696 24.20 -39.28 7.70
N ARG A 697 24.77 -39.04 6.51
CA ARG A 697 25.73 -39.98 5.89
C ARG A 697 26.92 -40.27 6.79
N GLN A 698 27.55 -39.23 7.35
CA GLN A 698 28.73 -39.40 8.19
C GLN A 698 28.44 -40.16 9.49
N VAL A 699 27.30 -39.89 10.13
CA VAL A 699 26.89 -40.58 11.35
C VAL A 699 26.58 -42.05 11.07
N LEU A 700 25.77 -42.34 10.04
CA LEU A 700 25.44 -43.73 9.69
C LEU A 700 26.67 -44.54 9.24
N MET A 701 27.61 -43.92 8.54
CA MET A 701 28.86 -44.57 8.10
C MET A 701 29.88 -44.78 9.23
N ALA A 702 29.72 -44.10 10.36
CA ALA A 702 30.55 -44.27 11.55
C ALA A 702 30.09 -45.43 12.45
N GLU A 703 28.89 -45.97 12.22
CA GLU A 703 28.30 -47.04 13.01
C GLU A 703 28.69 -48.44 12.52
N SER A 704 28.63 -49.41 13.44
CA SER A 704 28.90 -50.82 13.20
C SER A 704 27.69 -51.67 13.61
N PRO A 705 27.12 -52.52 12.71
CA PRO A 705 27.55 -52.75 11.33
C PRO A 705 27.23 -51.57 10.40
N LYS A 706 28.06 -51.39 9.36
CA LYS A 706 27.88 -50.33 8.37
C LYS A 706 26.61 -50.58 7.54
N PRO A 707 25.84 -49.53 7.19
CA PRO A 707 24.68 -49.67 6.31
C PRO A 707 25.09 -50.16 4.92
N THR A 708 24.22 -50.92 4.26
CA THR A 708 24.38 -51.21 2.83
C THR A 708 24.18 -49.93 2.01
N PRO A 709 24.76 -49.81 0.79
CA PRO A 709 24.55 -48.64 -0.07
C PRO A 709 23.07 -48.32 -0.32
N ALA A 710 22.22 -49.34 -0.48
CA ALA A 710 20.79 -49.17 -0.68
C ALA A 710 20.08 -48.62 0.58
N GLN A 711 20.43 -49.12 1.77
CA GLN A 711 19.89 -48.61 3.04
C GLN A 711 20.27 -47.15 3.27
N LEU A 712 21.51 -46.78 2.93
CA LEU A 712 22.00 -45.41 3.03
C LEU A 712 21.22 -44.47 2.10
N GLU A 713 21.08 -44.82 0.82
CA GLU A 713 20.34 -44.02 -0.16
C GLU A 713 18.84 -43.89 0.16
N ASN A 714 18.22 -44.93 0.73
CA ASN A 714 16.84 -44.86 1.21
C ASN A 714 16.70 -43.87 2.38
N ALA A 715 17.59 -43.93 3.37
CA ALA A 715 17.59 -42.99 4.49
C ALA A 715 17.82 -41.53 4.04
N ILE A 716 18.70 -41.32 3.06
CA ILE A 716 18.93 -39.99 2.47
C ILE A 716 17.70 -39.49 1.72
N THR A 717 17.01 -40.38 0.99
CA THR A 717 15.79 -40.05 0.25
C THR A 717 14.68 -39.66 1.22
N GLU A 718 14.46 -40.44 2.27
CA GLU A 718 13.49 -40.12 3.31
C GLU A 718 13.81 -38.79 4.02
N LEU A 719 15.08 -38.54 4.33
CA LEU A 719 15.51 -37.26 4.90
C LEU A 719 15.23 -36.09 3.95
N PHE A 720 15.53 -36.25 2.66
CA PHE A 720 15.28 -35.23 1.67
C PHE A 720 13.78 -34.87 1.60
N ASP A 721 12.91 -35.88 1.47
CA ASP A 721 11.46 -35.68 1.39
C ASP A 721 10.92 -35.03 2.68
N ALA A 722 11.42 -35.47 3.85
CA ALA A 722 11.06 -34.89 5.13
C ALA A 722 11.47 -33.42 5.25
N LEU A 723 12.71 -33.06 4.87
CA LEU A 723 13.20 -31.67 4.96
C LEU A 723 12.59 -30.76 3.89
N VAL A 724 12.29 -31.29 2.70
CA VAL A 724 11.54 -30.54 1.67
C VAL A 724 10.12 -30.21 2.16
N LYS A 725 9.52 -31.09 2.96
CA LYS A 725 8.23 -30.81 3.61
C LYS A 725 8.38 -29.84 4.79
N THR A 726 9.21 -30.16 5.78
CA THR A 726 9.35 -29.39 7.03
C THR A 726 9.83 -27.95 6.79
N LEU A 727 10.89 -27.76 6.00
CA LEU A 727 11.43 -26.44 5.68
C LEU A 727 10.60 -25.69 4.61
N GLY A 728 9.60 -26.37 4.01
CA GLY A 728 8.72 -25.77 3.00
C GLY A 728 7.43 -25.21 3.60
N SER A 729 7.00 -25.76 4.74
CA SER A 729 5.75 -25.37 5.42
C SER A 729 5.96 -24.40 6.59
N ALA A 730 7.17 -24.30 7.13
CA ALA A 730 7.49 -23.47 8.30
C ALA A 730 8.78 -22.66 8.06
N PRO A 731 8.70 -21.32 7.85
CA PRO A 731 9.89 -20.48 7.70
C PRO A 731 10.76 -20.44 8.97
N ASP A 732 10.18 -20.70 10.14
CA ASP A 732 10.86 -20.73 11.46
C ASP A 732 11.29 -22.13 11.92
N ALA A 733 11.43 -23.07 10.99
CA ALA A 733 11.84 -24.44 11.33
C ALA A 733 13.24 -24.47 11.96
N GLY A 734 13.27 -24.52 13.30
CA GLY A 734 14.51 -24.50 14.07
C GLY A 734 15.35 -25.76 13.91
N ALA A 735 16.62 -25.67 14.33
CA ALA A 735 17.59 -26.77 14.25
C ALA A 735 17.09 -28.10 14.86
N GLN A 736 16.23 -28.04 15.89
CA GLN A 736 15.63 -29.23 16.50
C GLN A 736 14.73 -30.02 15.54
N GLN A 737 13.94 -29.35 14.70
CA GLN A 737 13.04 -30.01 13.74
C GLN A 737 13.84 -30.72 12.64
N VAL A 738 14.94 -30.10 12.19
CA VAL A 738 15.88 -30.69 11.24
C VAL A 738 16.57 -31.92 11.83
N VAL A 739 17.00 -31.84 13.09
CA VAL A 739 17.60 -32.99 13.80
C VAL A 739 16.59 -34.12 13.96
N GLU A 740 15.34 -33.83 14.29
CA GLU A 740 14.31 -34.86 14.42
C GLU A 740 14.00 -35.54 13.08
N ALA A 741 14.03 -34.79 11.97
CA ALA A 741 13.93 -35.37 10.63
C ALA A 741 15.11 -36.32 10.32
N MET A 742 16.34 -35.96 10.70
CA MET A 742 17.52 -36.83 10.58
C MET A 742 17.38 -38.11 11.42
N ILE A 743 16.84 -38.00 12.63
CA ILE A 743 16.62 -39.15 13.51
C ILE A 743 15.57 -40.09 12.92
N ARG A 744 14.44 -39.56 12.45
CA ARG A 744 13.39 -40.34 11.79
C ARG A 744 13.95 -41.10 10.58
N ALA A 745 14.64 -40.40 9.68
CA ALA A 745 15.25 -41.01 8.50
C ALA A 745 16.34 -42.05 8.85
N SER A 746 17.03 -41.90 9.99
CA SER A 746 18.00 -42.89 10.46
C SER A 746 17.37 -44.21 10.90
N ALA A 747 16.06 -44.26 11.14
CA ALA A 747 15.32 -45.48 11.47
C ALA A 747 15.10 -46.39 10.25
N ALA A 748 15.27 -45.87 9.02
CA ALA A 748 15.33 -46.70 7.81
C ALA A 748 16.55 -47.64 7.80
N VAL A 749 17.54 -47.36 8.67
CA VAL A 749 18.77 -48.16 8.84
C VAL A 749 18.72 -48.91 10.17
N GLY A 750 17.97 -50.02 10.17
CA GLY A 750 17.84 -50.93 11.31
C GLY A 750 16.98 -50.39 12.47
N SER A 751 16.89 -51.17 13.55
CA SER A 751 16.17 -50.82 14.79
C SER A 751 17.16 -50.40 15.89
N PRO A 752 17.56 -49.11 15.97
CA PRO A 752 18.45 -48.65 17.03
C PRO A 752 17.78 -48.73 18.41
N SER A 753 18.55 -49.03 19.45
CA SER A 753 18.06 -48.91 20.84
C SER A 753 17.78 -47.45 21.19
N GLU A 754 16.92 -47.21 22.18
CA GLU A 754 16.54 -45.86 22.62
C GLU A 754 17.76 -45.02 23.05
N GLU A 755 18.74 -45.65 23.71
CA GLU A 755 20.02 -45.04 24.05
C GLU A 755 20.83 -44.60 22.81
N LYS A 756 20.85 -45.42 21.75
CA LYS A 756 21.51 -45.08 20.48
C LYS A 756 20.80 -43.94 19.77
N VAL A 757 19.47 -43.91 19.79
CA VAL A 757 18.67 -42.80 19.22
C VAL A 757 19.01 -41.48 19.93
N GLN A 758 19.08 -41.50 21.26
CA GLN A 758 19.41 -40.32 22.04
C GLN A 758 20.87 -39.85 21.82
N ALA A 759 21.81 -40.79 21.71
CA ALA A 759 23.20 -40.49 21.36
C ALA A 759 23.32 -39.87 19.95
N ARG A 760 22.62 -40.44 18.94
CA ARG A 760 22.54 -39.87 17.58
C ARG A 760 21.99 -38.45 17.62
N ARG A 761 20.92 -38.21 18.38
CA ARG A 761 20.28 -36.88 18.49
C ARG A 761 21.24 -35.83 19.01
N GLN A 762 22.00 -36.14 20.06
CA GLN A 762 23.00 -35.23 20.63
C GLN A 762 24.15 -34.95 19.65
N VAL A 763 24.69 -35.97 19.00
CA VAL A 763 25.78 -35.83 18.02
C VAL A 763 25.32 -35.03 16.81
N MET A 764 24.19 -35.40 16.21
CA MET A 764 23.62 -34.73 15.04
C MET A 764 23.29 -33.27 15.34
N GLY A 765 22.67 -32.98 16.48
CA GLY A 765 22.34 -31.60 16.87
C GLY A 765 23.59 -30.74 17.05
N ARG A 766 24.61 -31.24 17.77
CA ARG A 766 25.86 -30.49 17.98
C ARG A 766 26.60 -30.25 16.67
N VAL A 767 26.71 -31.28 15.83
CA VAL A 767 27.42 -31.18 14.55
C VAL A 767 26.66 -30.30 13.57
N PHE A 768 25.33 -30.39 13.52
CA PHE A 768 24.51 -29.57 12.62
C PHE A 768 24.60 -28.08 12.97
N VAL A 769 24.36 -27.72 14.23
CA VAL A 769 24.44 -26.32 14.66
C VAL A 769 25.82 -25.74 14.36
N LYS A 770 26.90 -26.50 14.59
CA LYS A 770 28.26 -26.05 14.27
C LYS A 770 28.52 -25.94 12.76
N SER A 771 28.07 -26.92 11.98
CA SER A 771 28.33 -27.02 10.53
C SER A 771 27.55 -26.03 9.68
N VAL A 772 26.53 -25.38 10.23
CA VAL A 772 25.74 -24.33 9.56
C VAL A 772 26.28 -22.92 9.85
N GLN A 773 27.19 -22.76 10.83
CA GLN A 773 27.72 -21.44 11.19
C GLN A 773 28.76 -20.93 10.17
N PRO A 774 28.74 -19.62 9.84
CA PRO A 774 29.77 -19.00 9.01
C PRO A 774 31.15 -19.12 9.68
N GLY A 775 32.05 -19.90 9.06
CA GLY A 775 33.42 -20.10 9.55
C GLY A 775 33.84 -21.57 9.65
N ASP A 776 32.88 -22.48 9.82
CA ASP A 776 33.14 -23.91 9.85
C ASP A 776 33.62 -24.43 8.48
N THR A 777 34.49 -25.45 8.49
CA THR A 777 35.04 -26.03 7.26
C THR A 777 33.98 -26.77 6.45
N VAL A 778 33.03 -27.43 7.11
CA VAL A 778 31.91 -28.12 6.46
C VAL A 778 31.00 -27.08 5.80
N PHE A 779 30.70 -25.98 6.51
CA PHE A 779 29.94 -24.87 5.95
C PHE A 779 30.59 -24.31 4.68
N LYS A 780 31.89 -23.98 4.72
CA LYS A 780 32.63 -23.44 3.56
C LYS A 780 32.61 -24.41 2.37
N MET A 781 32.76 -25.70 2.62
CA MET A 781 32.72 -26.74 1.59
C MET A 781 31.33 -26.86 0.94
N VAL A 782 30.28 -26.95 1.76
CA VAL A 782 28.89 -27.05 1.29
C VAL A 782 28.47 -25.76 0.58
N TYR A 783 28.75 -24.60 1.17
CA TYR A 783 28.51 -23.29 0.57
C TYR A 783 29.16 -23.18 -0.81
N ARG A 784 30.45 -23.55 -0.94
CA ARG A 784 31.15 -23.52 -2.23
C ARG A 784 30.50 -24.46 -3.25
N ALA A 785 30.10 -25.67 -2.85
CA ALA A 785 29.43 -26.61 -3.74
C ALA A 785 28.09 -26.07 -4.24
N VAL A 786 27.27 -25.51 -3.34
CA VAL A 786 25.96 -24.90 -3.67
C VAL A 786 26.15 -23.65 -4.53
N HIS A 787 27.08 -22.76 -4.17
CA HIS A 787 27.42 -21.57 -4.97
C HIS A 787 27.88 -21.95 -6.39
N CYS A 788 28.76 -22.95 -6.53
CA CYS A 788 29.15 -23.47 -7.84
C CYS A 788 27.96 -24.05 -8.62
N ALA A 789 27.00 -24.68 -7.95
CA ALA A 789 25.81 -25.23 -8.59
C ALA A 789 24.91 -24.13 -9.14
N PHE A 790 24.61 -23.10 -8.32
CA PHE A 790 23.87 -21.92 -8.76
C PHE A 790 24.61 -21.19 -9.89
N ARG A 791 25.92 -20.99 -9.79
CA ARG A 791 26.74 -20.40 -10.88
C ARG A 791 26.62 -21.18 -12.17
N GLY A 792 26.66 -22.51 -12.09
CA GLY A 792 26.53 -23.41 -13.23
C GLY A 792 25.24 -23.18 -14.00
N VAL A 793 24.11 -23.03 -13.31
CA VAL A 793 22.81 -22.76 -13.94
C VAL A 793 22.67 -21.30 -14.36
N VAL A 794 23.01 -20.34 -13.49
CA VAL A 794 22.85 -18.90 -13.77
C VAL A 794 23.62 -18.49 -15.02
N LEU A 795 24.82 -19.03 -15.23
CA LEU A 795 25.63 -18.76 -16.43
C LEU A 795 25.38 -19.75 -17.57
N GLY A 796 25.19 -21.03 -17.27
CA GLY A 796 25.00 -22.11 -18.26
C GLY A 796 23.55 -22.39 -18.65
N GLY A 797 22.61 -21.51 -18.29
CA GLY A 797 21.18 -21.62 -18.59
C GLY A 797 20.42 -22.70 -17.80
N GLY A 798 19.09 -22.71 -17.94
CA GLY A 798 18.22 -23.74 -17.34
C GLY A 798 18.25 -25.09 -18.08
N GLY A 799 18.96 -25.15 -19.21
CA GLY A 799 19.06 -26.33 -20.07
C GLY A 799 19.98 -27.43 -19.52
N ALA A 800 20.39 -28.33 -20.43
CA ALA A 800 21.19 -29.50 -20.07
C ALA A 800 22.56 -29.15 -19.49
N ASN A 801 23.21 -28.09 -19.98
CA ASN A 801 24.55 -27.69 -19.55
C ASN A 801 24.55 -27.20 -18.11
N GLY A 802 23.72 -26.20 -17.78
CA GLY A 802 23.58 -25.69 -16.43
C GLY A 802 23.16 -26.76 -15.43
N ARG A 803 22.23 -27.65 -15.81
CA ARG A 803 21.82 -28.80 -14.99
C ARG A 803 22.97 -29.77 -14.70
N LYS A 804 23.76 -30.13 -15.72
CA LYS A 804 24.93 -31.02 -15.54
C LYS A 804 25.99 -30.39 -14.63
N LEU A 805 26.22 -29.08 -14.75
CA LEU A 805 27.14 -28.34 -13.87
C LEU A 805 26.62 -28.31 -12.42
N ALA A 806 25.33 -28.05 -12.22
CA ALA A 806 24.71 -28.06 -10.90
C ALA A 806 24.84 -29.43 -10.23
N ASP A 807 24.51 -30.48 -10.96
CA ASP A 807 24.59 -31.85 -10.47
C ASP A 807 26.05 -32.23 -10.13
N ALA A 808 27.00 -32.00 -11.05
CA ALA A 808 28.42 -32.25 -10.79
C ALA A 808 28.94 -31.50 -9.56
N ALA A 809 28.52 -30.24 -9.35
CA ALA A 809 28.92 -29.46 -8.20
C ALA A 809 28.35 -30.03 -6.89
N LEU A 810 27.06 -30.41 -6.86
CA LEU A 810 26.37 -30.93 -5.68
C LEU A 810 26.75 -32.38 -5.34
N ARG A 811 27.11 -33.22 -6.33
CA ARG A 811 27.62 -34.58 -6.09
C ARG A 811 28.83 -34.59 -5.16
N ARG A 812 29.70 -33.56 -5.21
CA ARG A 812 30.88 -33.44 -4.34
C ARG A 812 30.55 -33.43 -2.85
N VAL A 813 29.33 -33.02 -2.49
CA VAL A 813 28.82 -33.02 -1.10
C VAL A 813 27.69 -34.02 -0.90
N GLY A 814 27.48 -34.94 -1.85
CA GLY A 814 26.40 -35.94 -1.82
C GLY A 814 25.00 -35.33 -1.98
N ALA A 815 24.86 -34.11 -2.48
CA ALA A 815 23.59 -33.41 -2.54
C ALA A 815 22.97 -33.35 -3.94
N ALA A 816 23.29 -34.31 -4.83
CA ALA A 816 22.85 -34.32 -6.22
C ALA A 816 21.33 -34.22 -6.40
N ARG A 817 20.55 -34.77 -5.45
CA ARG A 817 19.08 -34.66 -5.41
C ARG A 817 18.55 -33.23 -5.34
N LEU A 818 19.37 -32.26 -4.92
CA LEU A 818 19.01 -30.84 -4.89
C LEU A 818 19.20 -30.14 -6.25
N ALA A 819 19.71 -30.83 -7.29
CA ALA A 819 19.98 -30.21 -8.59
C ALA A 819 18.73 -29.58 -9.20
N ASP A 820 17.58 -30.27 -9.17
CA ASP A 820 16.31 -29.73 -9.68
C ASP A 820 15.84 -28.51 -8.88
N THR A 821 16.00 -28.53 -7.56
CA THR A 821 15.68 -27.40 -6.69
C THR A 821 16.56 -26.19 -7.02
N VAL A 822 17.86 -26.41 -7.23
CA VAL A 822 18.80 -25.36 -7.63
C VAL A 822 18.47 -24.81 -9.01
N VAL A 823 18.14 -25.67 -9.99
CA VAL A 823 17.75 -25.22 -11.34
C VAL A 823 16.51 -24.32 -11.27
N LYS A 824 15.43 -24.76 -10.61
CA LYS A 824 14.21 -23.97 -10.47
C LYS A 824 14.45 -22.61 -9.78
N ALA A 825 15.27 -22.58 -8.73
CA ALA A 825 15.61 -21.34 -8.04
C ALA A 825 16.50 -20.42 -8.89
N ALA A 826 17.47 -20.97 -9.62
CA ALA A 826 18.37 -20.23 -10.49
C ALA A 826 17.67 -19.69 -11.75
N GLU A 827 16.65 -20.38 -12.27
CA GLU A 827 15.83 -19.89 -13.39
C GLU A 827 15.13 -18.56 -13.07
N VAL A 828 14.71 -18.37 -11.82
CA VAL A 828 14.18 -17.08 -11.34
C VAL A 828 15.25 -15.99 -11.44
N VAL A 829 16.50 -16.31 -11.07
CA VAL A 829 17.64 -15.37 -11.14
C VAL A 829 17.95 -15.00 -12.58
N ILE A 830 17.99 -15.98 -13.49
CA ILE A 830 18.22 -15.76 -14.92
C ILE A 830 17.13 -14.84 -15.49
N ARG A 831 15.87 -15.08 -15.10
CA ARG A 831 14.76 -14.24 -15.55
C ARG A 831 14.86 -12.81 -15.02
N VAL A 832 15.17 -12.63 -13.73
CA VAL A 832 15.40 -11.30 -13.15
C VAL A 832 16.55 -10.59 -13.87
N ALA A 833 17.65 -11.30 -14.17
CA ALA A 833 18.77 -10.75 -14.94
C ALA A 833 18.32 -10.29 -16.33
N THR A 834 17.62 -11.16 -17.06
CA THR A 834 17.16 -10.91 -18.44
C THR A 834 16.19 -9.73 -18.52
N VAL A 835 15.22 -9.65 -17.59
CA VAL A 835 14.27 -8.53 -17.55
C VAL A 835 14.99 -7.25 -17.09
N SER A 836 15.89 -7.34 -16.10
CA SER A 836 16.65 -6.18 -15.64
C SER A 836 17.59 -5.63 -16.71
N GLU A 837 18.19 -6.46 -17.55
CA GLU A 837 18.99 -6.01 -18.69
C GLU A 837 18.14 -5.27 -19.72
N LYS A 838 16.92 -5.77 -20.00
CA LYS A 838 15.99 -5.08 -20.92
C LYS A 838 15.47 -3.75 -20.36
N VAL A 839 15.10 -3.72 -19.08
CA VAL A 839 14.50 -2.54 -18.45
C VAL A 839 15.59 -1.54 -18.03
N HIS A 840 16.65 -1.98 -17.36
CA HIS A 840 17.66 -1.11 -16.75
C HIS A 840 19.00 -1.08 -17.50
N GLY A 841 19.14 -1.83 -18.61
CA GLY A 841 20.35 -1.87 -19.45
C GLY A 841 20.94 -0.51 -19.81
N PRO A 842 20.14 0.49 -20.23
CA PRO A 842 20.65 1.83 -20.51
C PRO A 842 21.38 2.49 -19.32
N TRP A 843 20.85 2.32 -18.10
CA TRP A 843 21.48 2.85 -16.88
C TRP A 843 22.72 2.05 -16.50
N TYR A 844 22.69 0.72 -16.63
CA TYR A 844 23.88 -0.09 -16.39
C TYR A 844 25.02 0.29 -17.34
N ASN A 845 24.74 0.48 -18.64
CA ASN A 845 25.74 0.90 -19.61
C ASN A 845 26.32 2.29 -19.32
N ALA A 846 25.53 3.20 -18.76
CA ALA A 846 26.03 4.51 -18.33
C ALA A 846 26.92 4.44 -17.09
N LEU A 847 26.74 3.43 -16.23
CA LEU A 847 27.54 3.20 -15.02
C LEU A 847 28.75 2.27 -15.23
N ILE A 848 28.81 1.56 -16.37
CA ILE A 848 29.88 0.61 -16.71
C ILE A 848 31.04 1.31 -17.40
#